data_AF-A0A848YYL9-F1
#
_entry.id   AF-A0A848YYL9-F1
#
_cell.length_a   1.000
_cell.length_b   1.000
_cell.length_c   1.000
_cell.angle_alpha   90.00
_cell.angle_beta   90.00
_cell.angle_gamma   90.00
#
_symmetry.space_group_name_H-M   'P 1'
#
loop_
_entity.id
_entity.type
_entity.pdbx_description
1 polymer ?
#
loop_
_entity_poly.entity_id
_entity_poly.type
_entity_poly.pdbx_seq_one_letter_code
_entity_poly.pdbx_strand_id
1 'polypeptide(L)'
;MKQHRITSHPILDTPKNQVVTFTWNGQPMSGYQGEMISSALFSNDVKIFGHHHKDNSPQGIFCANGQCSQCLVIADNLPVKSCMTPLHDGMSIRSVDGLPRLPEDDTPVAVAEIPVIDVEVLILGGGPAGLTAAIELGKLGITTIIVDDKDRLGGKLVLQTHKFFGSVEDSHAGTRGFEIAVLLQQEIETYKSVRVWLNATVIGVFSDGIVGVASNDAYRKIRPEKLLVATGAREKMLSFPGNSLPGVYGAGAFQTLVNRDLVKCSKKVLIVGGGNVGLIAGYHAIQAGIEVVALIEAMPEVGGYKVHADKLVRLGVPILTGHTVVSVQGSDHVESVTIAQLDANWQVIERTHRTYGVDTVLIAVGLAEVNEFFIKARYFGMDVFAAGDAREIAEASAAMFAGKIEGLKIAKALQRYDGDIPREWDEKAEILKSKPGRITESRVPERESGVFPVFHCTQEVPCNPCTSVCPENVIRTEKDLITGLPYVTDYEQCKGCMACIAICPGLAATLVDYRKDPEQPMVTLPYEIRRDKVRKGQLVLVTDVDGAWLGRYPVERVIANKKKHPGTLLVQVRMAREVAKRAVGIWVQEKQTDPSKIYEQGALPDDAVICRCERVTAGEIRSAIRNGVKDMNQLKALNRAGMGACGSKTCRPMIWRIFQEEGVDLGEVTDRVDRPLFVEVPLGILAGIRRGDTDA
;
A
#
# COMPACT_ATOMS: atom_id res chain seq x y z
N MET A 1 24.33 18.32 6.68
CA MET A 1 22.90 18.63 6.40
C MET A 1 22.03 17.69 7.20
N LYS A 2 20.84 18.14 7.65
CA LYS A 2 19.92 17.31 8.44
C LYS A 2 19.13 16.41 7.48
N GLN A 3 19.34 15.10 7.55
CA GLN A 3 18.60 14.17 6.70
C GLN A 3 17.14 14.02 7.16
N HIS A 4 16.21 13.89 6.20
CA HIS A 4 14.78 13.65 6.40
C HIS A 4 14.49 12.18 6.72
N ARG A 5 15.18 11.62 7.71
CA ARG A 5 14.97 10.24 8.18
C ARG A 5 14.06 10.19 9.40
N ILE A 6 13.27 9.13 9.48
CA ILE A 6 12.48 8.76 10.64
C ILE A 6 13.41 8.04 11.61
N THR A 7 13.98 8.79 12.54
CA THR A 7 14.91 8.28 13.56
C THR A 7 14.20 7.72 14.79
N SER A 8 12.87 7.81 14.83
CA SER A 8 12.03 7.16 15.84
C SER A 8 10.64 6.91 15.25
N HIS A 9 10.16 5.68 15.38
CA HIS A 9 8.82 5.28 14.96
C HIS A 9 8.12 4.53 16.11
N PRO A 10 6.81 4.69 16.34
CA PRO A 10 6.11 3.99 17.43
C PRO A 10 6.16 2.47 17.35
N ILE A 11 6.18 1.96 16.12
CA ILE A 11 5.96 0.55 15.77
C ILE A 11 7.20 -0.12 15.19
N LEU A 12 7.98 0.62 14.39
CA LEU A 12 9.06 0.08 13.59
C LEU A 12 10.38 0.37 14.30
N ASP A 13 11.26 -0.62 14.29
CA ASP A 13 12.62 -0.42 14.75
C ASP A 13 13.42 0.35 13.70
N THR A 14 14.34 1.20 14.15
CA THR A 14 15.25 1.93 13.28
C THR A 14 16.58 1.15 13.16
N PRO A 15 16.86 0.48 12.04
CA PRO A 15 18.06 -0.34 11.90
C PRO A 15 19.32 0.53 11.86
N LYS A 16 20.44 -0.03 12.34
CA LYS A 16 21.77 0.56 12.16
C LYS A 16 22.30 0.12 10.80
N ASN A 17 22.22 1.01 9.82
CA ASN A 17 22.73 0.75 8.47
C ASN A 17 24.13 1.33 8.29
N GLN A 18 24.93 0.70 7.42
CA GLN A 18 26.22 1.23 7.02
C GLN A 18 26.02 2.53 6.23
N VAL A 19 26.60 3.62 6.73
CA VAL A 19 26.59 4.91 6.02
C VAL A 19 27.57 4.85 4.87
N VAL A 20 27.14 5.34 3.71
CA VAL A 20 27.96 5.47 2.50
C VAL A 20 27.87 6.88 1.93
N THR A 21 28.85 7.25 1.13
CA THR A 21 28.92 8.53 0.44
C THR A 21 28.61 8.36 -1.05
N PHE A 22 27.94 9.34 -1.63
CA PHE A 22 27.63 9.36 -3.07
C PHE A 22 27.56 10.82 -3.55
N THR A 23 27.43 11.05 -4.85
CA THR A 23 27.23 12.40 -5.39
C THR A 23 25.88 12.53 -6.09
N TRP A 24 25.23 13.68 -5.93
CA TRP A 24 24.06 14.09 -6.71
C TRP A 24 24.39 15.38 -7.45
N ASN A 25 24.42 15.34 -8.78
CA ASN A 25 24.84 16.49 -9.61
C ASN A 25 26.20 17.08 -9.17
N GLY A 26 27.15 16.19 -8.83
CA GLY A 26 28.48 16.54 -8.32
C GLY A 26 28.52 16.98 -6.86
N GLN A 27 27.39 17.17 -6.19
CA GLN A 27 27.34 17.54 -4.77
C GLN A 27 27.43 16.29 -3.89
N PRO A 28 28.33 16.27 -2.88
CA PRO A 28 28.46 15.12 -1.99
C PRO A 28 27.23 14.98 -1.09
N MET A 29 26.73 13.76 -1.00
CA MET A 29 25.61 13.34 -0.15
C MET A 29 25.99 12.08 0.63
N SER A 30 25.16 11.74 1.61
CA SER A 30 25.28 10.48 2.34
C SER A 30 23.97 9.71 2.35
N GLY A 31 24.10 8.39 2.42
CA GLY A 31 22.98 7.46 2.43
C GLY A 31 23.36 6.17 3.17
N TYR A 32 22.59 5.12 2.94
CA TYR A 32 22.81 3.79 3.48
C TYR A 32 23.11 2.79 2.37
N GLN A 33 24.12 1.94 2.59
CA GLN A 33 24.45 0.86 1.66
C GLN A 33 23.20 0.01 1.36
N GLY A 34 22.89 -0.19 0.08
CA GLY A 34 21.79 -1.02 -0.38
C GLY A 34 20.39 -0.38 -0.32
N GLU A 35 20.23 0.82 0.25
CA GLU A 35 18.94 1.53 0.17
C GLU A 35 18.66 1.98 -1.27
N MET A 36 17.39 2.10 -1.67
CA MET A 36 17.08 2.57 -3.03
C MET A 36 17.54 4.02 -3.22
N ILE A 37 18.13 4.35 -4.38
CA ILE A 37 18.57 5.72 -4.71
C ILE A 37 17.47 6.75 -4.42
N SER A 38 16.23 6.43 -4.78
CA SER A 38 15.09 7.33 -4.56
C SER A 38 14.91 7.72 -3.09
N SER A 39 15.17 6.78 -2.19
CA SER A 39 15.02 6.95 -0.73
C SER A 39 16.21 7.73 -0.18
N ALA A 40 17.43 7.47 -0.68
CA ALA A 40 18.61 8.27 -0.37
C ALA A 40 18.43 9.75 -0.78
N LEU A 41 17.92 10.01 -1.98
CA LEU A 41 17.63 11.35 -2.49
C LEU A 41 16.57 12.07 -1.64
N PHE A 42 15.43 11.42 -1.36
CA PHE A 42 14.42 12.00 -0.47
C PHE A 42 14.95 12.27 0.95
N SER A 43 15.82 11.40 1.47
CA SER A 43 16.45 11.63 2.77
C SER A 43 17.36 12.87 2.79
N ASN A 44 17.83 13.32 1.62
CA ASN A 44 18.64 14.53 1.44
C ASN A 44 17.81 15.72 0.87
N ASP A 45 16.48 15.68 1.01
CA ASP A 45 15.54 16.71 0.54
C ASP A 45 15.51 16.92 -0.99
N VAL A 46 15.99 15.93 -1.76
CA VAL A 46 15.87 15.93 -3.22
C VAL A 46 14.58 15.24 -3.61
N LYS A 47 13.64 16.02 -4.16
CA LYS A 47 12.33 15.53 -4.64
C LYS A 47 12.17 15.55 -6.16
N ILE A 48 13.05 16.28 -6.83
CA ILE A 48 13.06 16.45 -8.29
C ILE A 48 14.29 15.74 -8.82
N PHE A 49 14.07 14.71 -9.63
CA PHE A 49 15.10 13.85 -10.19
C PHE A 49 15.47 14.26 -11.62
N GLY A 50 14.73 15.20 -12.20
CA GLY A 50 14.93 15.67 -13.56
C GLY A 50 13.71 16.40 -14.11
N HIS A 51 13.74 16.69 -15.41
CA HIS A 51 12.68 17.40 -16.12
C HIS A 51 12.25 16.66 -17.38
N HIS A 52 10.96 16.68 -17.63
CA HIS A 52 10.38 15.96 -18.76
C HIS A 52 10.71 16.65 -20.09
N HIS A 53 11.11 15.87 -21.09
CA HIS A 53 11.64 16.39 -22.36
C HIS A 53 10.65 17.21 -23.22
N LYS A 54 9.33 17.03 -23.09
CA LYS A 54 8.34 17.74 -23.92
C LYS A 54 7.99 19.15 -23.42
N ASP A 55 7.94 19.33 -22.10
CA ASP A 55 7.36 20.51 -21.45
C ASP A 55 8.26 21.08 -20.34
N ASN A 56 9.44 20.48 -20.13
CA ASN A 56 10.40 20.83 -19.08
C ASN A 56 9.80 20.79 -17.67
N SER A 57 8.69 20.07 -17.47
CA SER A 57 8.05 20.00 -16.15
C SER A 57 8.89 19.11 -15.22
N PRO A 58 8.92 19.41 -13.91
CA PRO A 58 9.70 18.65 -12.95
C PRO A 58 9.17 17.21 -12.81
N GLN A 59 10.08 16.27 -12.55
CA GLN A 59 9.80 14.85 -12.36
C GLN A 59 10.43 14.33 -11.07
N GLY A 60 9.75 13.40 -10.41
CA GLY A 60 10.21 12.76 -9.18
C GLY A 60 9.60 11.37 -9.02
N ILE A 61 9.40 10.93 -7.78
CA ILE A 61 8.74 9.65 -7.51
C ILE A 61 7.26 9.69 -7.91
N PHE A 62 6.77 8.56 -8.41
CA PHE A 62 5.36 8.32 -8.70
C PHE A 62 4.83 6.99 -8.17
N CYS A 63 5.48 5.87 -8.53
CA CYS A 63 5.03 4.53 -8.13
C CYS A 63 5.88 3.85 -7.04
N ALA A 64 7.16 4.23 -6.93
CA ALA A 64 8.19 3.60 -6.08
C ALA A 64 8.20 2.05 -6.11
N ASN A 65 7.89 1.44 -7.26
CA ASN A 65 7.80 -0.02 -7.39
C ASN A 65 8.30 -0.57 -8.74
N GLY A 66 8.98 0.26 -9.55
CA GLY A 66 9.54 -0.13 -10.85
C GLY A 66 8.56 -0.13 -12.03
N GLN A 67 7.27 0.16 -11.82
CA GLN A 67 6.24 0.09 -12.86
C GLN A 67 6.18 1.31 -13.78
N CYS A 68 6.72 2.45 -13.35
CA CYS A 68 6.85 3.67 -14.16
C CYS A 68 8.32 4.07 -14.28
N SER A 69 8.60 5.11 -15.08
CA SER A 69 9.95 5.65 -15.25
C SER A 69 10.05 7.14 -14.94
N GLN A 70 9.11 7.69 -14.14
CA GLN A 70 9.15 9.10 -13.74
C GLN A 70 10.32 9.41 -12.79
N CYS A 71 10.82 8.40 -12.06
CA CYS A 71 11.92 8.53 -11.11
C CYS A 71 13.30 8.24 -11.76
N LEU A 72 13.44 8.39 -13.07
CA LEU A 72 14.67 8.07 -13.79
C LEU A 72 15.80 9.01 -13.33
N VAL A 73 16.98 8.43 -13.13
CA VAL A 73 18.24 9.14 -12.84
C VAL A 73 19.35 8.55 -13.71
N ILE A 74 20.46 9.27 -13.86
CA ILE A 74 21.70 8.67 -14.37
C ILE A 74 22.55 8.25 -13.18
N ALA A 75 22.72 6.94 -12.97
CA ALA A 75 23.62 6.40 -11.94
C ALA A 75 24.80 5.71 -12.63
N ASP A 76 26.02 6.14 -12.30
CA ASP A 76 27.27 5.64 -12.90
C ASP A 76 27.20 5.58 -14.43
N ASN A 77 26.75 6.70 -15.01
CA ASN A 77 26.56 6.91 -16.46
C ASN A 77 25.46 6.07 -17.12
N LEU A 78 24.67 5.32 -16.35
CA LEU A 78 23.56 4.53 -16.87
C LEU A 78 22.20 5.10 -16.45
N PRO A 79 21.21 5.17 -17.37
CA PRO A 79 19.85 5.53 -17.00
C PRO A 79 19.22 4.39 -16.20
N VAL A 80 18.80 4.68 -14.97
CA VAL A 80 18.23 3.68 -14.06
C VAL A 80 17.01 4.21 -13.32
N LYS A 81 16.12 3.31 -12.93
CA LYS A 81 14.98 3.64 -12.07
C LYS A 81 15.47 3.76 -10.64
N SER A 82 15.57 4.99 -10.13
CA SER A 82 16.06 5.23 -8.75
C SER A 82 15.31 4.46 -7.66
N CYS A 83 14.04 4.10 -7.87
CA CYS A 83 13.25 3.32 -6.90
C CYS A 83 13.51 1.79 -6.90
N MET A 84 14.31 1.29 -7.84
CA MET A 84 14.67 -0.13 -7.98
C MET A 84 16.19 -0.35 -7.96
N THR A 85 16.99 0.72 -7.91
CA THR A 85 18.45 0.63 -7.93
C THR A 85 19.00 0.86 -6.52
N PRO A 86 19.69 -0.13 -5.92
CA PRO A 86 20.35 0.03 -4.63
C PRO A 86 21.54 0.98 -4.70
N LEU A 87 21.72 1.80 -3.68
CA LEU A 87 22.86 2.70 -3.48
C LEU A 87 24.10 1.90 -3.06
N HIS A 88 25.27 2.30 -3.56
CA HIS A 88 26.56 1.87 -3.04
C HIS A 88 27.50 3.05 -2.79
N ASP A 89 28.56 2.81 -2.02
CA ASP A 89 29.58 3.83 -1.76
C ASP A 89 30.26 4.31 -3.05
N GLY A 90 30.55 5.61 -3.12
CA GLY A 90 31.16 6.27 -4.26
C GLY A 90 30.26 6.49 -5.48
N MET A 91 28.99 6.05 -5.44
CA MET A 91 28.08 6.14 -6.60
C MET A 91 27.95 7.59 -7.12
N SER A 92 28.00 7.77 -8.44
CA SER A 92 27.75 9.06 -9.08
C SER A 92 26.35 9.12 -9.65
N ILE A 93 25.52 10.03 -9.13
CA ILE A 93 24.12 10.16 -9.51
C ILE A 93 23.88 11.54 -10.08
N ARG A 94 23.15 11.62 -11.21
CA ARG A 94 22.79 12.87 -11.88
C ARG A 94 21.33 12.91 -12.26
N SER A 95 20.78 14.13 -12.33
CA SER A 95 19.43 14.35 -12.85
C SER A 95 19.33 13.95 -14.32
N VAL A 96 18.11 13.59 -14.73
CA VAL A 96 17.78 13.39 -16.14
C VAL A 96 17.02 14.61 -16.65
N ASP A 97 17.73 15.48 -17.34
CA ASP A 97 17.15 16.66 -17.99
C ASP A 97 16.99 16.36 -19.49
N GLY A 98 15.76 16.10 -19.92
CA GLY A 98 15.46 15.66 -21.29
C GLY A 98 15.53 14.14 -21.46
N LEU A 99 16.07 13.68 -22.59
CA LEU A 99 16.26 12.25 -22.87
C LEU A 99 17.69 11.82 -22.52
N PRO A 100 17.89 10.69 -21.82
CA PRO A 100 19.22 10.17 -21.54
C PRO A 100 19.93 9.81 -22.86
N ARG A 101 21.24 10.04 -22.92
CA ARG A 101 22.09 9.56 -24.01
C ARG A 101 22.74 8.25 -23.57
N LEU A 102 22.75 7.27 -24.47
CA LEU A 102 23.55 6.08 -24.26
C LEU A 102 25.04 6.47 -24.29
N PRO A 103 25.89 5.90 -23.42
CA PRO A 103 27.33 6.06 -23.55
C PRO A 103 27.79 5.49 -24.90
N GLU A 104 28.78 6.12 -25.52
CA GLU A 104 29.48 5.54 -26.68
C GLU A 104 30.25 4.30 -26.18
N ASP A 105 29.93 3.14 -26.75
CA ASP A 105 30.59 1.88 -26.42
C ASP A 105 30.57 0.98 -27.67
N ASP A 106 31.74 0.80 -28.27
CA ASP A 106 31.95 -0.02 -29.46
C ASP A 106 32.57 -1.39 -29.11
N THR A 107 32.62 -1.74 -27.81
CA THR A 107 33.25 -2.98 -27.36
C THR A 107 32.44 -4.19 -27.83
N PRO A 108 33.03 -5.11 -28.62
CA PRO A 108 32.33 -6.32 -29.02
C PRO A 108 31.98 -7.17 -27.81
N VAL A 109 30.72 -7.58 -27.74
CA VAL A 109 30.22 -8.39 -26.63
C VAL A 109 30.15 -9.86 -27.04
N ALA A 110 30.75 -10.74 -26.23
CA ALA A 110 30.54 -12.18 -26.35
C ALA A 110 29.13 -12.56 -25.83
N VAL A 111 28.26 -13.00 -26.74
CA VAL A 111 26.94 -13.52 -26.41
C VAL A 111 27.07 -14.94 -25.90
N ALA A 112 26.37 -15.26 -24.80
CA ALA A 112 26.34 -16.60 -24.23
C ALA A 112 24.98 -17.27 -24.44
N GLU A 113 24.98 -18.59 -24.64
CA GLU A 113 23.74 -19.35 -24.61
C GLU A 113 23.17 -19.42 -23.20
N ILE A 114 21.87 -19.17 -23.08
CA ILE A 114 21.16 -19.17 -21.80
C ILE A 114 20.35 -20.47 -21.72
N PRO A 115 20.74 -21.40 -20.84
CA PRO A 115 20.07 -22.68 -20.70
C PRO A 115 18.65 -22.50 -20.13
N VAL A 116 17.79 -23.46 -20.43
CA VAL A 116 16.44 -23.53 -19.86
C VAL A 116 16.49 -24.32 -18.56
N ILE A 117 15.82 -23.79 -17.53
CA ILE A 117 15.63 -24.45 -16.24
C ILE A 117 14.20 -24.98 -16.21
N ASP A 118 14.04 -26.30 -16.22
CA ASP A 118 12.74 -26.94 -16.01
C ASP A 118 12.40 -27.00 -14.52
N VAL A 119 11.13 -26.79 -14.17
CA VAL A 119 10.63 -26.83 -12.79
C VAL A 119 9.18 -27.31 -12.75
N GLU A 120 8.78 -28.02 -11.69
CA GLU A 120 7.38 -28.44 -11.50
C GLU A 120 6.47 -27.23 -11.32
N VAL A 121 6.82 -26.31 -10.41
CA VAL A 121 6.04 -25.09 -10.18
C VAL A 121 6.90 -23.83 -10.20
N LEU A 122 6.47 -22.83 -10.97
CA LEU A 122 7.00 -21.47 -10.90
C LEU A 122 5.93 -20.52 -10.34
N ILE A 123 6.28 -19.81 -9.28
CA ILE A 123 5.42 -18.79 -8.65
C ILE A 123 5.99 -17.41 -8.95
N LEU A 124 5.18 -16.56 -9.56
CA LEU A 124 5.50 -15.15 -9.84
C LEU A 124 4.95 -14.29 -8.70
N GLY A 125 5.83 -13.79 -7.82
CA GLY A 125 5.50 -12.92 -6.69
C GLY A 125 5.62 -13.60 -5.33
N GLY A 126 6.43 -13.03 -4.45
CA GLY A 126 6.67 -13.44 -3.06
C GLY A 126 5.80 -12.69 -2.05
N GLY A 127 4.59 -12.29 -2.44
CA GLY A 127 3.57 -11.73 -1.55
C GLY A 127 2.77 -12.81 -0.81
N PRO A 128 1.82 -12.44 0.08
CA PRO A 128 1.09 -13.38 0.93
C PRO A 128 0.52 -14.60 0.18
N ALA A 129 -0.12 -14.38 -0.98
CA ALA A 129 -0.68 -15.47 -1.78
C ALA A 129 0.38 -16.41 -2.36
N GLY A 130 1.50 -15.88 -2.86
CA GLY A 130 2.59 -16.69 -3.40
C GLY A 130 3.31 -17.47 -2.30
N LEU A 131 3.52 -16.86 -1.13
CA LEU A 131 4.14 -17.49 0.02
C LEU A 131 3.30 -18.64 0.56
N THR A 132 2.00 -18.44 0.78
CA THR A 132 1.14 -19.51 1.31
C THR A 132 0.91 -20.63 0.30
N ALA A 133 0.86 -20.34 -1.00
CA ALA A 133 0.86 -21.39 -2.03
C ALA A 133 2.15 -22.22 -1.99
N ALA A 134 3.31 -21.57 -1.89
CA ALA A 134 4.60 -22.24 -1.81
C ALA A 134 4.74 -23.11 -0.55
N ILE A 135 4.18 -22.67 0.58
CA ILE A 135 4.14 -23.45 1.82
C ILE A 135 3.36 -24.76 1.62
N GLU A 136 2.16 -24.71 1.04
CA GLU A 136 1.36 -25.93 0.80
C GLU A 136 2.06 -26.89 -0.19
N LEU A 137 2.72 -26.36 -1.23
CA LEU A 137 3.52 -27.15 -2.16
C LEU A 137 4.78 -27.73 -1.49
N GLY A 138 5.42 -26.96 -0.61
CA GLY A 138 6.61 -27.35 0.15
C GLY A 138 6.34 -28.49 1.13
N LYS A 139 5.17 -28.50 1.79
CA LYS A 139 4.70 -29.62 2.64
C LYS A 139 4.63 -30.95 1.89
N LEU A 140 4.39 -30.90 0.57
CA LEU A 140 4.31 -32.07 -0.31
C LEU A 140 5.64 -32.37 -1.04
N GLY A 141 6.69 -31.59 -0.77
CA GLY A 141 8.01 -31.75 -1.39
C GLY A 141 8.04 -31.40 -2.88
N ILE A 142 7.07 -30.65 -3.39
CA ILE A 142 7.00 -30.27 -4.81
C ILE A 142 8.05 -29.19 -5.11
N THR A 143 8.84 -29.41 -6.17
CA THR A 143 9.92 -28.51 -6.58
C THR A 143 9.35 -27.19 -7.07
N THR A 144 9.59 -26.14 -6.31
CA THR A 144 8.97 -24.83 -6.53
C THR A 144 10.03 -23.74 -6.59
N ILE A 145 9.94 -22.85 -7.57
CA ILE A 145 10.72 -21.59 -7.60
C ILE A 145 9.77 -20.42 -7.38
N ILE A 146 10.07 -19.57 -6.39
CA ILE A 146 9.41 -18.27 -6.21
C ILE A 146 10.32 -17.18 -6.76
N VAL A 147 9.77 -16.31 -7.60
CA VAL A 147 10.49 -15.14 -8.15
C VAL A 147 9.85 -13.86 -7.63
N ASP A 148 10.65 -12.99 -7.01
CA ASP A 148 10.22 -11.67 -6.53
C ASP A 148 11.24 -10.58 -6.91
N ASP A 149 10.73 -9.43 -7.33
CA ASP A 149 11.54 -8.31 -7.82
C ASP A 149 12.07 -7.41 -6.69
N LYS A 150 11.81 -7.76 -5.42
CA LYS A 150 12.28 -7.06 -4.23
C LYS A 150 13.44 -7.80 -3.54
N ASP A 151 14.06 -7.10 -2.60
CA ASP A 151 15.20 -7.57 -1.80
C ASP A 151 14.81 -8.56 -0.68
N ARG A 152 13.50 -8.75 -0.44
CA ARG A 152 12.93 -9.63 0.58
C ARG A 152 11.51 -10.04 0.25
N LEU A 153 11.05 -11.13 0.86
CA LEU A 153 9.69 -11.65 0.75
C LEU A 153 8.67 -10.83 1.56
N GLY A 154 7.38 -11.07 1.29
CA GLY A 154 6.24 -10.49 2.02
C GLY A 154 5.37 -9.56 1.16
N GLY A 155 5.86 -9.14 -0.01
CA GLY A 155 5.12 -8.26 -0.90
C GLY A 155 4.65 -6.98 -0.18
N LYS A 156 3.34 -6.69 -0.21
CA LYS A 156 2.78 -5.50 0.44
C LYS A 156 2.65 -5.59 1.96
N LEU A 157 2.79 -6.78 2.55
CA LEU A 157 2.73 -6.97 4.01
C LEU A 157 3.83 -6.17 4.72
N VAL A 158 5.02 -6.09 4.14
CA VAL A 158 6.18 -5.39 4.72
C VAL A 158 5.96 -3.88 4.87
N LEU A 159 4.94 -3.33 4.21
CA LEU A 159 4.57 -1.91 4.28
C LEU A 159 3.51 -1.62 5.35
N GLN A 160 2.93 -2.65 5.98
CA GLN A 160 1.78 -2.50 6.86
C GLN A 160 2.19 -2.52 8.34
N THR A 161 2.14 -1.35 8.98
CA THR A 161 2.40 -1.19 10.42
C THR A 161 1.14 -1.35 11.25
N HIS A 162 -0.05 -1.42 10.65
CA HIS A 162 -1.31 -1.71 11.36
C HIS A 162 -1.46 -3.21 11.62
N LYS A 163 -2.28 -3.58 12.62
CA LYS A 163 -2.65 -4.96 12.90
C LYS A 163 -3.77 -5.41 11.96
N PHE A 164 -3.73 -6.65 11.52
CA PHE A 164 -4.68 -7.22 10.57
C PHE A 164 -5.99 -7.67 11.22
N PHE A 165 -7.07 -7.66 10.43
CA PHE A 165 -8.36 -8.28 10.77
C PHE A 165 -8.36 -9.76 10.39
N GLY A 166 -9.47 -10.45 10.63
CA GLY A 166 -9.63 -11.86 10.35
C GLY A 166 -9.52 -12.74 11.59
N SER A 167 -9.14 -13.99 11.35
CA SER A 167 -8.96 -15.04 12.36
C SER A 167 -7.52 -15.01 12.89
N VAL A 168 -7.35 -15.05 14.22
CA VAL A 168 -6.02 -15.20 14.83
C VAL A 168 -5.38 -16.53 14.40
N GLU A 169 -6.16 -17.60 14.40
CA GLU A 169 -5.71 -18.96 14.11
C GLU A 169 -5.32 -19.13 12.64
N ASP A 170 -6.14 -18.64 11.72
CA ASP A 170 -5.97 -18.95 10.30
C ASP A 170 -5.13 -17.93 9.51
N SER A 171 -5.13 -16.68 9.98
CA SER A 171 -4.61 -15.52 9.26
C SER A 171 -3.75 -14.59 10.12
N HIS A 172 -3.38 -15.02 11.33
CA HIS A 172 -2.57 -14.23 12.27
C HIS A 172 -3.17 -12.85 12.60
N ALA A 173 -4.50 -12.72 12.61
CA ALA A 173 -5.17 -11.46 12.94
C ALA A 173 -4.71 -10.90 14.29
N GLY A 174 -4.65 -9.58 14.42
CA GLY A 174 -4.02 -8.92 15.57
C GLY A 174 -2.49 -8.82 15.49
N THR A 175 -1.86 -9.42 14.48
CA THR A 175 -0.43 -9.27 14.14
C THR A 175 -0.25 -8.24 13.04
N ARG A 176 0.92 -7.60 12.96
CA ARG A 176 1.21 -6.60 11.92
C ARG A 176 1.73 -7.27 10.65
N GLY A 177 1.51 -6.63 9.50
CA GLY A 177 1.83 -7.25 8.21
C GLY A 177 3.31 -7.61 8.08
N PHE A 178 4.21 -6.71 8.48
CA PHE A 178 5.65 -6.98 8.40
C PHE A 178 6.09 -8.16 9.29
N GLU A 179 5.38 -8.42 10.40
CA GLU A 179 5.63 -9.57 11.27
C GLU A 179 5.12 -10.86 10.61
N ILE A 180 3.94 -10.82 9.99
CA ILE A 180 3.39 -11.95 9.20
C ILE A 180 4.34 -12.32 8.05
N ALA A 181 4.91 -11.33 7.35
CA ALA A 181 5.89 -11.58 6.29
C ALA A 181 7.11 -12.37 6.80
N VAL A 182 7.62 -12.04 7.99
CA VAL A 182 8.74 -12.77 8.63
C VAL A 182 8.34 -14.19 8.98
N LEU A 183 7.14 -14.39 9.54
CA LEU A 183 6.64 -15.73 9.88
C LEU A 183 6.54 -16.64 8.64
N LEU A 184 5.93 -16.13 7.56
CA LEU A 184 5.79 -16.88 6.30
C LEU A 184 7.16 -17.16 5.65
N GLN A 185 8.09 -16.22 5.70
CA GLN A 185 9.45 -16.44 5.20
C GLN A 185 10.15 -17.56 5.99
N GLN A 186 10.10 -17.51 7.33
CA GLN A 186 10.73 -18.52 8.19
C GLN A 186 10.14 -19.92 7.96
N GLU A 187 8.83 -20.02 7.70
CA GLU A 187 8.20 -21.30 7.37
C GLU A 187 8.70 -21.83 6.02
N ILE A 188 8.81 -20.98 4.99
CA ILE A 188 9.34 -21.38 3.67
C ILE A 188 10.78 -21.88 3.74
N GLU A 189 11.62 -21.24 4.57
CA GLU A 189 13.02 -21.64 4.75
C GLU A 189 13.19 -23.07 5.29
N THR A 190 12.12 -23.67 5.86
CA THR A 190 12.13 -25.07 6.31
C THR A 190 12.01 -26.08 5.16
N TYR A 191 11.52 -25.67 3.98
CA TYR A 191 11.25 -26.56 2.85
C TYR A 191 12.36 -26.50 1.78
N LYS A 192 13.18 -27.56 1.71
CA LYS A 192 14.27 -27.66 0.70
C LYS A 192 13.78 -27.73 -0.75
N SER A 193 12.52 -28.09 -0.98
CA SER A 193 11.93 -28.14 -2.32
C SER A 193 11.55 -26.76 -2.86
N VAL A 194 11.55 -25.72 -2.00
CA VAL A 194 11.20 -24.35 -2.38
C VAL A 194 12.46 -23.51 -2.51
N ARG A 195 12.69 -22.96 -3.69
CA ARG A 195 13.80 -22.04 -3.98
C ARG A 195 13.26 -20.63 -4.14
N VAL A 196 13.91 -19.67 -3.50
CA VAL A 196 13.51 -18.26 -3.55
C VAL A 196 14.53 -17.44 -4.34
N TRP A 197 14.07 -16.72 -5.36
CA TRP A 197 14.87 -15.80 -6.16
C TRP A 197 14.38 -14.37 -5.93
N LEU A 198 15.16 -13.63 -5.14
CA LEU A 198 14.96 -12.21 -4.86
C LEU A 198 15.75 -11.35 -5.84
N ASN A 199 15.42 -10.06 -5.93
CA ASN A 199 16.00 -9.14 -6.90
C ASN A 199 15.94 -9.70 -8.34
N ALA A 200 14.89 -10.47 -8.62
CA ALA A 200 14.67 -11.15 -9.88
C ALA A 200 13.29 -10.78 -10.41
N THR A 201 13.26 -10.15 -11.58
CA THR A 201 12.03 -9.65 -12.19
C THR A 201 11.60 -10.59 -13.29
N VAL A 202 10.33 -11.02 -13.27
CA VAL A 202 9.73 -11.74 -14.38
C VAL A 202 9.43 -10.73 -15.49
N ILE A 203 9.91 -10.98 -16.70
CA ILE A 203 9.89 -9.99 -17.79
C ILE A 203 8.89 -10.32 -18.89
N GLY A 204 8.50 -11.58 -19.00
CA GLY A 204 7.59 -12.04 -20.05
C GLY A 204 7.27 -13.52 -19.93
N VAL A 205 6.14 -13.88 -20.55
CA VAL A 205 5.77 -15.26 -20.87
C VAL A 205 5.76 -15.36 -22.39
N PHE A 206 6.32 -16.44 -22.92
CA PHE A 206 6.52 -16.65 -24.35
C PHE A 206 5.74 -17.87 -24.86
N SER A 207 5.52 -17.92 -26.17
CA SER A 207 4.67 -18.94 -26.82
C SER A 207 5.24 -20.36 -26.80
N ASP A 208 6.53 -20.51 -26.51
CA ASP A 208 7.22 -21.79 -26.34
C ASP A 208 7.14 -22.33 -24.90
N GLY A 209 6.31 -21.72 -24.05
CA GLY A 209 6.14 -22.09 -22.64
C GLY A 209 7.25 -21.58 -21.73
N ILE A 210 8.17 -20.75 -22.24
CA ILE A 210 9.24 -20.16 -21.44
C ILE A 210 8.73 -18.92 -20.70
N VAL A 211 9.12 -18.81 -19.43
CA VAL A 211 9.03 -17.61 -18.61
C VAL A 211 10.43 -17.00 -18.50
N GLY A 212 10.55 -15.74 -18.91
CA GLY A 212 11.80 -14.99 -18.82
C GLY A 212 11.96 -14.31 -17.47
N VAL A 213 13.11 -14.47 -16.83
CA VAL A 213 13.44 -13.83 -15.55
C VAL A 213 14.77 -13.10 -15.65
N ALA A 214 14.79 -11.82 -15.32
CA ALA A 214 16.00 -10.99 -15.31
C ALA A 214 16.35 -10.58 -13.87
N SER A 215 17.60 -10.81 -13.47
CA SER A 215 18.22 -10.17 -12.31
C SER A 215 19.30 -9.19 -12.78
N ASN A 216 19.91 -8.45 -11.86
CA ASN A 216 20.95 -7.47 -12.19
C ASN A 216 22.15 -8.06 -12.95
N ASP A 217 22.39 -9.36 -12.82
CA ASP A 217 23.56 -10.09 -13.29
C ASP A 217 23.27 -11.14 -14.36
N ALA A 218 22.01 -11.52 -14.60
CA ALA A 218 21.70 -12.59 -15.53
C ALA A 218 20.25 -12.60 -16.03
N TYR A 219 20.06 -13.07 -17.26
CA TYR A 219 18.79 -13.56 -17.76
C TYR A 219 18.68 -15.07 -17.59
N ARG A 220 17.50 -15.55 -17.19
CA ARG A 220 17.19 -16.97 -17.00
C ARG A 220 15.92 -17.32 -17.77
N LYS A 221 15.93 -18.45 -18.46
CA LYS A 221 14.77 -19.05 -19.11
C LYS A 221 14.24 -20.16 -18.21
N ILE A 222 12.98 -20.08 -17.80
CA ILE A 222 12.35 -21.09 -16.96
C ILE A 222 11.22 -21.73 -17.73
N ARG A 223 11.14 -23.05 -17.76
CA ARG A 223 9.99 -23.80 -18.28
C ARG A 223 9.27 -24.47 -17.12
N PRO A 224 8.14 -23.91 -16.66
CA PRO A 224 7.34 -24.53 -15.62
C PRO A 224 6.38 -25.59 -16.18
N GLU A 225 6.15 -26.67 -15.44
CA GLU A 225 4.99 -27.54 -15.68
C GLU A 225 3.70 -26.81 -15.27
N LYS A 226 3.69 -26.16 -14.11
CA LYS A 226 2.59 -25.32 -13.61
C LYS A 226 3.08 -23.92 -13.27
N LEU A 227 2.33 -22.90 -13.68
CA LEU A 227 2.63 -21.49 -13.39
C LEU A 227 1.59 -20.90 -12.43
N LEU A 228 2.03 -20.26 -11.34
CA LEU A 228 1.16 -19.47 -10.47
C LEU A 228 1.50 -17.99 -10.58
N VAL A 229 0.50 -17.18 -10.95
CA VAL A 229 0.61 -15.72 -11.00
C VAL A 229 0.07 -15.12 -9.70
N ALA A 230 0.96 -14.63 -8.86
CA ALA A 230 0.69 -13.97 -7.57
C ALA A 230 1.32 -12.56 -7.52
N THR A 231 1.36 -11.88 -8.68
CA THR A 231 2.02 -10.59 -8.91
C THR A 231 1.32 -9.38 -8.30
N GLY A 232 0.23 -9.61 -7.56
CA GLY A 232 -0.51 -8.58 -6.83
C GLY A 232 -1.23 -7.58 -7.74
N ALA A 233 -1.36 -6.34 -7.25
CA ALA A 233 -2.01 -5.24 -7.95
C ALA A 233 -1.19 -3.94 -7.91
N ARG A 234 -1.57 -3.02 -8.78
CA ARG A 234 -1.03 -1.65 -8.88
C ARG A 234 -2.11 -0.63 -8.55
N GLU A 235 -1.70 0.56 -8.14
CA GLU A 235 -2.64 1.62 -7.79
C GLU A 235 -3.32 2.20 -9.04
N LYS A 236 -4.64 2.41 -8.94
CA LYS A 236 -5.37 3.25 -9.88
C LYS A 236 -5.03 4.70 -9.60
N MET A 237 -5.00 5.48 -10.66
CA MET A 237 -4.61 6.89 -10.64
C MET A 237 -5.77 7.72 -11.15
N LEU A 238 -5.87 8.94 -10.62
CA LEU A 238 -6.91 9.89 -11.01
C LEU A 238 -6.34 10.93 -11.96
N SER A 239 -7.14 11.31 -12.96
CA SER A 239 -6.85 12.44 -13.82
C SER A 239 -7.40 13.71 -13.20
N PHE A 240 -6.53 14.71 -13.04
CA PHE A 240 -6.89 16.06 -12.66
C PHE A 240 -5.74 17.02 -13.03
N PRO A 241 -6.00 18.31 -13.24
CA PRO A 241 -4.96 19.29 -13.49
C PRO A 241 -3.91 19.34 -12.36
N GLY A 242 -2.63 19.32 -12.72
CA GLY A 242 -1.51 19.26 -11.77
C GLY A 242 -1.18 17.85 -11.25
N ASN A 243 -1.85 16.80 -11.71
CA ASN A 243 -1.60 15.44 -11.23
C ASN A 243 -0.15 14.96 -11.47
N SER A 244 0.61 15.56 -12.39
CA SER A 244 1.99 15.20 -12.70
C SER A 244 3.04 15.81 -11.77
N LEU A 245 2.67 16.77 -10.92
CA LEU A 245 3.60 17.49 -10.04
C LEU A 245 4.30 16.54 -9.04
N PRO A 246 5.61 16.70 -8.80
CA PRO A 246 6.29 16.03 -7.69
C PRO A 246 5.58 16.31 -6.35
N GLY A 247 5.23 15.24 -5.64
CA GLY A 247 4.34 15.31 -4.46
C GLY A 247 2.96 14.70 -4.71
N VAL A 248 2.58 14.43 -5.97
CA VAL A 248 1.39 13.64 -6.31
C VAL A 248 1.79 12.21 -6.64
N TYR A 249 1.47 11.27 -5.75
CA TYR A 249 1.76 9.84 -5.95
C TYR A 249 0.83 8.94 -5.15
N GLY A 250 0.94 7.63 -5.41
CA GLY A 250 0.12 6.63 -4.75
C GLY A 250 0.46 6.44 -3.26
N ALA A 251 -0.52 5.97 -2.49
CA ALA A 251 -0.34 5.55 -1.11
C ALA A 251 0.73 4.46 -0.96
N GLY A 252 0.87 3.56 -1.93
CA GLY A 252 1.90 2.53 -1.94
C GLY A 252 3.31 3.11 -1.99
N ALA A 253 3.53 4.12 -2.85
CA ALA A 253 4.82 4.81 -2.92
C ALA A 253 5.16 5.54 -1.61
N PHE A 254 4.16 6.19 -1.01
CA PHE A 254 4.29 6.82 0.30
C PHE A 254 4.66 5.81 1.40
N GLN A 255 3.95 4.69 1.48
CA GLN A 255 4.20 3.65 2.48
C GLN A 255 5.58 3.00 2.29
N THR A 256 6.06 2.85 1.05
CA THR A 256 7.42 2.40 0.77
C THR A 256 8.45 3.32 1.40
N LEU A 257 8.36 4.64 1.16
CA LEU A 257 9.31 5.59 1.73
C LEU A 257 9.21 5.64 3.27
N VAL A 258 8.00 5.72 3.81
CA VAL A 258 7.78 5.98 5.24
C VAL A 258 7.98 4.75 6.11
N ASN A 259 7.48 3.58 5.69
CA ASN A 259 7.48 2.38 6.53
C ASN A 259 8.63 1.43 6.22
N ARG A 260 8.95 1.21 4.94
CA ARG A 260 10.09 0.33 4.57
C ARG A 260 11.42 1.05 4.71
N ASP A 261 11.50 2.26 4.15
CA ASP A 261 12.77 2.98 4.04
C ASP A 261 13.01 3.98 5.17
N LEU A 262 12.01 4.19 6.04
CA LEU A 262 12.06 5.13 7.18
C LEU A 262 12.49 6.55 6.77
N VAL A 263 11.97 7.02 5.64
CA VAL A 263 12.19 8.37 5.10
C VAL A 263 10.93 9.20 5.29
N LYS A 264 11.07 10.36 5.91
CA LYS A 264 9.97 11.32 6.09
C LYS A 264 9.80 12.14 4.82
N CYS A 265 9.06 11.60 3.85
CA CYS A 265 8.91 12.17 2.51
C CYS A 265 7.98 13.40 2.41
N SER A 266 7.20 13.69 3.45
CA SER A 266 6.22 14.79 3.49
C SER A 266 6.13 15.41 4.88
N LYS A 267 5.67 16.66 4.95
CA LYS A 267 5.27 17.34 6.18
C LYS A 267 3.74 17.36 6.33
N LYS A 268 3.00 17.60 5.24
CA LYS A 268 1.54 17.76 5.23
C LYS A 268 0.93 17.08 4.00
N VAL A 269 0.06 16.11 4.24
CA VAL A 269 -0.61 15.34 3.17
C VAL A 269 -2.11 15.64 3.12
N LEU A 270 -2.67 15.62 1.89
CA LEU A 270 -4.09 15.35 1.65
C LEU A 270 -4.23 13.97 0.99
N ILE A 271 -5.24 13.20 1.39
CA ILE A 271 -5.46 11.85 0.86
C ILE A 271 -6.75 11.81 0.06
N VAL A 272 -6.69 11.29 -1.16
CA VAL A 272 -7.83 11.11 -2.06
C VAL A 272 -8.20 9.63 -2.12
N GLY A 273 -9.36 9.27 -1.57
CA GLY A 273 -9.89 7.91 -1.50
C GLY A 273 -10.09 7.43 -0.06
N GLY A 274 -11.32 7.06 0.28
CA GLY A 274 -11.77 6.54 1.58
C GLY A 274 -11.87 5.02 1.66
N GLY A 275 -11.22 4.30 0.74
CA GLY A 275 -10.99 2.86 0.87
C GLY A 275 -9.93 2.53 1.93
N ASN A 276 -9.79 1.25 2.28
CA ASN A 276 -8.82 0.77 3.28
C ASN A 276 -7.39 1.30 3.03
N VAL A 277 -6.94 1.33 1.77
CA VAL A 277 -5.62 1.85 1.39
C VAL A 277 -5.42 3.30 1.85
N GLY A 278 -6.38 4.18 1.56
CA GLY A 278 -6.30 5.60 1.94
C GLY A 278 -6.40 5.81 3.44
N LEU A 279 -7.33 5.13 4.10
CA LEU A 279 -7.50 5.20 5.56
C LEU A 279 -6.23 4.73 6.30
N ILE A 280 -5.62 3.64 5.85
CA ILE A 280 -4.39 3.09 6.44
C ILE A 280 -3.18 3.98 6.12
N ALA A 281 -3.10 4.55 4.91
CA ALA A 281 -2.05 5.52 4.57
C ALA A 281 -2.09 6.75 5.48
N GLY A 282 -3.28 7.27 5.79
CA GLY A 282 -3.45 8.34 6.77
C GLY A 282 -2.94 7.93 8.15
N TYR A 283 -3.22 6.70 8.58
CA TYR A 283 -2.75 6.21 9.86
C TYR A 283 -1.22 6.10 9.91
N HIS A 284 -0.60 5.59 8.85
CA HIS A 284 0.86 5.52 8.72
C HIS A 284 1.50 6.93 8.71
N ALA A 285 0.87 7.90 8.06
CA ALA A 285 1.34 9.29 8.07
C ALA A 285 1.41 9.85 9.50
N ILE A 286 0.34 9.67 10.28
CA ILE A 286 0.31 10.12 11.69
C ILE A 286 1.37 9.38 12.53
N GLN A 287 1.57 8.07 12.33
CA GLN A 287 2.62 7.31 13.03
C GLN A 287 4.03 7.85 12.72
N ALA A 288 4.26 8.31 11.49
CA ALA A 288 5.50 8.97 11.07
C ALA A 288 5.59 10.45 11.48
N GLY A 289 4.59 10.99 12.20
CA GLY A 289 4.52 12.39 12.60
C GLY A 289 4.37 13.34 11.41
N ILE A 290 3.68 12.90 10.36
CA ILE A 290 3.26 13.69 9.20
C ILE A 290 1.81 14.13 9.46
N GLU A 291 1.51 15.40 9.18
CA GLU A 291 0.17 15.95 9.34
C GLU A 291 -0.73 15.48 8.20
N VAL A 292 -1.94 15.04 8.53
CA VAL A 292 -2.97 14.68 7.55
C VAL A 292 -4.03 15.76 7.58
N VAL A 293 -4.01 16.64 6.57
CA VAL A 293 -4.88 17.82 6.51
C VAL A 293 -6.33 17.41 6.35
N ALA A 294 -6.59 16.49 5.43
CA ALA A 294 -7.89 15.85 5.23
C ALA A 294 -7.74 14.55 4.45
N LEU A 295 -8.75 13.69 4.59
CA LEU A 295 -9.02 12.62 3.64
C LEU A 295 -10.34 12.94 2.93
N ILE A 296 -10.38 12.81 1.62
CA ILE A 296 -11.58 13.01 0.81
C ILE A 296 -12.03 11.70 0.17
N GLU A 297 -13.34 11.52 0.05
CA GLU A 297 -13.98 10.39 -0.63
C GLU A 297 -15.07 10.93 -1.54
N ALA A 298 -15.09 10.48 -2.79
CA ALA A 298 -16.06 10.94 -3.78
C ALA A 298 -17.45 10.34 -3.52
N MET A 299 -17.51 9.13 -2.97
CA MET A 299 -18.74 8.49 -2.53
C MET A 299 -19.35 9.20 -1.31
N PRO A 300 -20.68 9.08 -1.07
CA PRO A 300 -21.33 9.63 0.12
C PRO A 300 -20.82 9.06 1.45
N GLU A 301 -20.22 7.87 1.42
CA GLU A 301 -19.68 7.13 2.56
C GLU A 301 -18.28 6.58 2.25
N VAL A 302 -17.49 6.31 3.28
CA VAL A 302 -16.19 5.65 3.13
C VAL A 302 -16.35 4.21 2.64
N GLY A 303 -15.55 3.80 1.66
CA GLY A 303 -15.56 2.43 1.14
C GLY A 303 -14.78 1.42 1.99
N GLY A 304 -13.88 1.89 2.86
CA GLY A 304 -13.12 1.06 3.79
C GLY A 304 -13.87 0.72 5.09
N TYR A 305 -13.24 -0.06 5.97
CA TYR A 305 -13.83 -0.39 7.26
C TYR A 305 -13.99 0.85 8.13
N LYS A 306 -15.18 1.05 8.71
CA LYS A 306 -15.51 2.18 9.58
C LYS A 306 -14.53 2.30 10.75
N VAL A 307 -14.10 1.18 11.33
CA VAL A 307 -13.09 1.18 12.41
C VAL A 307 -11.75 1.81 12.02
N HIS A 308 -11.38 1.81 10.73
CA HIS A 308 -10.23 2.56 10.24
C HIS A 308 -10.53 4.06 10.08
N ALA A 309 -11.71 4.41 9.58
CA ALA A 309 -12.16 5.80 9.48
C ALA A 309 -12.25 6.45 10.87
N ASP A 310 -12.91 5.80 11.81
CA ASP A 310 -13.03 6.24 13.21
C ASP A 310 -11.66 6.38 13.84
N LYS A 311 -10.69 5.51 13.51
CA LYS A 311 -9.31 5.63 13.98
C LYS A 311 -8.67 6.94 13.56
N LEU A 312 -8.86 7.37 12.31
CA LEU A 312 -8.33 8.65 11.84
C LEU A 312 -9.06 9.84 12.47
N VAL A 313 -10.38 9.79 12.55
CA VAL A 313 -11.21 10.86 13.14
C VAL A 313 -10.84 11.09 14.61
N ARG A 314 -10.69 10.03 15.40
CA ARG A 314 -10.22 10.07 16.80
C ARG A 314 -8.82 10.66 16.98
N LEU A 315 -7.98 10.56 15.95
CA LEU A 315 -6.64 11.14 15.93
C LEU A 315 -6.64 12.61 15.48
N GLY A 316 -7.78 13.10 14.99
CA GLY A 316 -8.00 14.48 14.56
C GLY A 316 -7.88 14.68 13.06
N VAL A 317 -8.11 13.66 12.24
CA VAL A 317 -8.17 13.78 10.77
C VAL A 317 -9.61 13.98 10.32
N PRO A 318 -9.93 15.07 9.60
CA PRO A 318 -11.24 15.22 8.99
C PRO A 318 -11.37 14.31 7.76
N ILE A 319 -12.52 13.64 7.65
CA ILE A 319 -12.92 12.84 6.49
C ILE A 319 -14.08 13.54 5.80
N LEU A 320 -13.93 13.91 4.53
CA LEU A 320 -14.93 14.61 3.73
C LEU A 320 -15.47 13.68 2.64
N THR A 321 -16.67 13.15 2.82
CA THR A 321 -17.36 12.33 1.81
C THR A 321 -18.12 13.21 0.82
N GLY A 322 -18.43 12.68 -0.37
CA GLY A 322 -19.00 13.46 -1.48
C GLY A 322 -18.06 14.54 -2.02
N HIS A 323 -16.74 14.41 -1.86
CA HIS A 323 -15.75 15.39 -2.30
C HIS A 323 -14.70 14.76 -3.23
N THR A 324 -14.27 15.51 -4.25
CA THR A 324 -13.16 15.12 -5.13
C THR A 324 -12.07 16.19 -5.15
N VAL A 325 -10.86 15.79 -5.55
CA VAL A 325 -9.83 16.72 -5.97
C VAL A 325 -10.23 17.35 -7.30
N VAL A 326 -10.07 18.67 -7.38
CA VAL A 326 -10.31 19.47 -8.59
C VAL A 326 -9.00 19.76 -9.29
N SER A 327 -7.98 20.19 -8.54
CA SER A 327 -6.66 20.51 -9.09
C SER A 327 -5.60 20.53 -7.99
N VAL A 328 -4.34 20.43 -8.40
CA VAL A 328 -3.16 20.61 -7.56
C VAL A 328 -2.29 21.70 -8.17
N GLN A 329 -1.79 22.61 -7.34
CA GLN A 329 -0.99 23.75 -7.77
C GLN A 329 0.41 23.71 -7.16
N GLY A 330 1.34 24.37 -7.86
CA GLY A 330 2.73 24.57 -7.50
C GLY A 330 3.62 24.63 -8.74
N SER A 331 4.79 25.25 -8.63
CA SER A 331 5.74 25.36 -9.75
C SER A 331 6.57 24.08 -9.92
N ASP A 332 7.31 23.74 -8.87
CA ASP A 332 8.32 22.68 -8.88
C ASP A 332 7.83 21.39 -8.22
N HIS A 333 6.91 21.55 -7.26
CA HIS A 333 6.31 20.50 -6.45
C HIS A 333 4.93 20.95 -5.99
N VAL A 334 4.19 20.07 -5.34
CA VAL A 334 2.89 20.40 -4.73
C VAL A 334 3.06 21.47 -3.64
N GLU A 335 2.28 22.55 -3.75
CA GLU A 335 2.19 23.62 -2.74
C GLU A 335 0.77 23.73 -2.17
N SER A 336 -0.24 23.43 -2.99
CA SER A 336 -1.65 23.40 -2.59
C SER A 336 -2.46 22.39 -3.39
N VAL A 337 -3.63 22.04 -2.83
CA VAL A 337 -4.64 21.22 -3.47
C VAL A 337 -6.01 21.86 -3.31
N THR A 338 -6.78 21.88 -4.39
CA THR A 338 -8.16 22.34 -4.40
C THR A 338 -9.11 21.16 -4.51
N ILE A 339 -10.08 21.10 -3.61
CA ILE A 339 -11.14 20.09 -3.58
C ILE A 339 -12.51 20.75 -3.75
N ALA A 340 -13.53 19.99 -4.12
CA ALA A 340 -14.91 20.46 -4.16
C ALA A 340 -15.90 19.33 -3.91
N GLN A 341 -17.14 19.70 -3.56
CA GLN A 341 -18.24 18.76 -3.38
C GLN A 341 -18.77 18.28 -4.74
N LEU A 342 -19.22 17.03 -4.79
CA LEU A 342 -19.89 16.43 -5.93
C LEU A 342 -21.41 16.41 -5.74
N ASP A 343 -22.15 16.64 -6.82
CA ASP A 343 -23.59 16.40 -6.86
C ASP A 343 -23.93 14.92 -7.16
N ALA A 344 -25.22 14.60 -7.25
CA ALA A 344 -25.70 13.25 -7.54
C ALA A 344 -25.29 12.75 -8.95
N ASN A 345 -24.93 13.65 -9.86
CA ASN A 345 -24.48 13.36 -11.22
C ASN A 345 -22.94 13.38 -11.34
N TRP A 346 -22.24 13.35 -10.20
CA TRP A 346 -20.77 13.38 -10.14
C TRP A 346 -20.15 14.64 -10.75
N GLN A 347 -20.90 15.74 -10.80
CA GLN A 347 -20.42 17.04 -11.22
C GLN A 347 -19.97 17.85 -10.00
N VAL A 348 -18.93 18.66 -10.19
CA VAL A 348 -18.46 19.57 -9.16
C VAL A 348 -19.52 20.65 -8.90
N ILE A 349 -19.89 20.83 -7.64
CA ILE A 349 -20.82 21.88 -7.23
C ILE A 349 -20.06 23.20 -7.14
N GLU A 350 -20.45 24.15 -7.98
CA GLU A 350 -19.87 25.49 -7.97
C GLU A 350 -19.92 26.14 -6.58
N ARG A 351 -18.90 26.94 -6.27
CA ARG A 351 -18.71 27.64 -4.97
C ARG A 351 -18.47 26.73 -3.75
N THR A 352 -18.34 25.41 -3.91
CA THR A 352 -17.96 24.49 -2.81
C THR A 352 -16.45 24.26 -2.71
N HIS A 353 -15.67 24.94 -3.54
CA HIS A 353 -14.21 24.83 -3.61
C HIS A 353 -13.54 25.15 -2.27
N ARG A 354 -12.55 24.34 -1.91
CA ARG A 354 -11.69 24.53 -0.74
C ARG A 354 -10.25 24.26 -1.12
N THR A 355 -9.34 25.18 -0.83
CA THR A 355 -7.91 25.04 -1.14
C THR A 355 -7.11 24.85 0.15
N TYR A 356 -6.28 23.82 0.19
CA TYR A 356 -5.43 23.48 1.34
C TYR A 356 -3.95 23.56 0.96
N GLY A 357 -3.14 24.19 1.81
CA GLY A 357 -1.69 24.16 1.68
C GLY A 357 -1.13 22.81 2.13
N VAL A 358 -0.53 22.06 1.20
CA VAL A 358 0.03 20.72 1.40
C VAL A 358 1.29 20.56 0.57
N ASP A 359 2.18 19.64 0.95
CA ASP A 359 3.38 19.33 0.16
C ASP A 359 3.26 17.97 -0.57
N THR A 360 2.15 17.27 -0.38
CA THR A 360 1.90 15.94 -0.95
C THR A 360 0.40 15.65 -1.05
N VAL A 361 -0.01 15.04 -2.16
CA VAL A 361 -1.35 14.50 -2.37
C VAL A 361 -1.23 13.00 -2.65
N LEU A 362 -1.82 12.18 -1.77
CA LEU A 362 -1.84 10.74 -1.91
C LEU A 362 -3.07 10.30 -2.69
N ILE A 363 -2.87 9.54 -3.77
CA ILE A 363 -3.95 8.97 -4.57
C ILE A 363 -4.18 7.51 -4.14
N ALA A 364 -5.36 7.22 -3.61
CA ALA A 364 -5.76 5.92 -3.07
C ALA A 364 -7.17 5.51 -3.57
N VAL A 365 -7.43 5.71 -4.87
CA VAL A 365 -8.75 5.55 -5.51
C VAL A 365 -8.99 4.13 -6.07
N GLY A 366 -8.36 3.13 -5.46
CA GLY A 366 -8.49 1.72 -5.81
C GLY A 366 -7.25 1.12 -6.48
N LEU A 367 -7.36 -0.17 -6.81
CA LEU A 367 -6.28 -0.97 -7.38
C LEU A 367 -6.71 -1.60 -8.71
N ALA A 368 -5.74 -1.95 -9.54
CA ALA A 368 -5.88 -2.72 -10.77
C ALA A 368 -4.92 -3.91 -10.73
N GLU A 369 -5.42 -5.08 -11.07
CA GLU A 369 -4.70 -6.34 -11.05
C GLU A 369 -3.44 -6.26 -11.93
N VAL A 370 -2.36 -6.91 -11.49
CA VAL A 370 -1.17 -7.16 -12.31
C VAL A 370 -1.29 -8.61 -12.76
N ASN A 371 -1.99 -8.83 -13.88
CA ASN A 371 -2.35 -10.17 -14.37
C ASN A 371 -1.96 -10.39 -15.84
N GLU A 372 -1.12 -9.52 -16.42
CA GLU A 372 -0.68 -9.62 -17.81
C GLU A 372 0.04 -10.95 -18.09
N PHE A 373 0.79 -11.47 -17.11
CA PHE A 373 1.43 -12.77 -17.18
C PHE A 373 0.41 -13.91 -17.27
N PHE A 374 -0.66 -13.85 -16.46
CA PHE A 374 -1.72 -14.86 -16.44
C PHE A 374 -2.46 -14.89 -17.77
N ILE A 375 -2.88 -13.72 -18.25
CA ILE A 375 -3.61 -13.57 -19.52
C ILE A 375 -2.76 -14.11 -20.68
N LYS A 376 -1.47 -13.77 -20.75
CA LYS A 376 -0.59 -14.27 -21.82
C LYS A 376 -0.28 -15.76 -21.71
N ALA A 377 -0.02 -16.28 -20.51
CA ALA A 377 0.19 -17.71 -20.32
C ALA A 377 -1.03 -18.54 -20.77
N ARG A 378 -2.25 -18.10 -20.41
CA ARG A 378 -3.51 -18.73 -20.89
C ARG A 378 -3.63 -18.67 -22.40
N TYR A 379 -3.32 -17.52 -23.01
CA TYR A 379 -3.35 -17.35 -24.46
C TYR A 379 -2.40 -18.30 -25.19
N PHE A 380 -1.22 -18.59 -24.60
CA PHE A 380 -0.26 -19.56 -25.13
C PHE A 380 -0.53 -21.01 -24.74
N GLY A 381 -1.65 -21.30 -24.05
CA GLY A 381 -2.03 -22.67 -23.69
C GLY A 381 -1.21 -23.28 -22.55
N MET A 382 -0.54 -22.47 -21.73
CA MET A 382 0.18 -22.95 -20.54
C MET A 382 -0.78 -23.33 -19.42
N ASP A 383 -0.38 -24.28 -18.59
CA ASP A 383 -1.11 -24.61 -17.35
C ASP A 383 -0.80 -23.57 -16.27
N VAL A 384 -1.74 -22.64 -16.09
CA VAL A 384 -1.52 -21.43 -15.29
C VAL A 384 -2.69 -21.11 -14.37
N PHE A 385 -2.34 -20.69 -13.16
CA PHE A 385 -3.21 -20.34 -12.05
C PHE A 385 -2.98 -18.88 -11.64
N ALA A 386 -3.92 -18.30 -10.89
CA ALA A 386 -3.78 -16.95 -10.33
C ALA A 386 -4.33 -16.87 -8.91
N ALA A 387 -3.63 -16.16 -8.04
CA ALA A 387 -4.00 -15.98 -6.63
C ALA A 387 -3.74 -14.55 -6.11
N GLY A 388 -4.43 -14.19 -5.02
CA GLY A 388 -4.37 -12.86 -4.42
C GLY A 388 -4.86 -11.75 -5.36
N ASP A 389 -4.32 -10.55 -5.19
CA ASP A 389 -4.73 -9.36 -5.96
C ASP A 389 -4.42 -9.43 -7.46
N ALA A 390 -3.67 -10.43 -7.93
CA ALA A 390 -3.52 -10.70 -9.36
C ALA A 390 -4.78 -11.33 -9.98
N ARG A 391 -5.65 -11.91 -9.15
CA ARG A 391 -6.94 -12.49 -9.56
C ARG A 391 -8.10 -11.60 -9.14
N GLU A 392 -8.08 -11.14 -7.89
CA GLU A 392 -9.18 -10.39 -7.29
C GLU A 392 -8.65 -9.53 -6.15
N ILE A 393 -8.97 -8.24 -6.16
CA ILE A 393 -8.53 -7.28 -5.14
C ILE A 393 -9.21 -7.58 -3.80
N ALA A 394 -8.43 -7.93 -2.78
CA ALA A 394 -8.97 -8.30 -1.47
C ALA A 394 -8.06 -7.91 -0.29
N GLU A 395 -8.50 -8.25 0.92
CA GLU A 395 -7.70 -8.14 2.14
C GLU A 395 -6.55 -9.18 2.14
N ALA A 396 -5.43 -8.92 2.83
CA ALA A 396 -4.29 -9.83 2.76
C ALA A 396 -4.59 -11.21 3.36
N SER A 397 -5.50 -11.30 4.34
CA SER A 397 -5.96 -12.58 4.88
C SER A 397 -6.68 -13.41 3.81
N ALA A 398 -7.54 -12.77 3.00
CA ALA A 398 -8.16 -13.42 1.86
C ALA A 398 -7.11 -13.85 0.82
N ALA A 399 -6.09 -13.03 0.56
CA ALA A 399 -4.99 -13.40 -0.33
C ALA A 399 -4.18 -14.61 0.18
N MET A 400 -3.95 -14.72 1.50
CA MET A 400 -3.30 -15.87 2.11
C MET A 400 -4.12 -17.16 1.92
N PHE A 401 -5.44 -17.12 2.14
CA PHE A 401 -6.32 -18.26 1.85
C PHE A 401 -6.34 -18.63 0.38
N ALA A 402 -6.48 -17.64 -0.52
CA ALA A 402 -6.43 -17.88 -1.95
C ALA A 402 -5.13 -18.57 -2.37
N GLY A 403 -3.99 -18.17 -1.80
CA GLY A 403 -2.71 -18.85 -2.00
C GLY A 403 -2.72 -20.31 -1.56
N LYS A 404 -3.18 -20.59 -0.33
CA LYS A 404 -3.30 -21.98 0.19
C LYS A 404 -4.16 -22.86 -0.73
N ILE A 405 -5.33 -22.36 -1.12
CA ILE A 405 -6.29 -23.05 -1.98
C ILE A 405 -5.67 -23.34 -3.36
N GLU A 406 -5.07 -22.34 -4.00
CA GLU A 406 -4.47 -22.52 -5.32
C GLU A 406 -3.21 -23.40 -5.28
N GLY A 407 -2.43 -23.37 -4.19
CA GLY A 407 -1.32 -24.30 -3.96
C GLY A 407 -1.78 -25.77 -3.95
N LEU A 408 -2.86 -26.09 -3.24
CA LEU A 408 -3.42 -27.44 -3.24
C LEU A 408 -4.06 -27.82 -4.59
N LYS A 409 -4.69 -26.88 -5.30
CA LYS A 409 -5.19 -27.13 -6.68
C LYS A 409 -4.07 -27.48 -7.64
N ILE A 410 -2.94 -26.77 -7.55
CA ILE A 410 -1.73 -27.08 -8.33
C ILE A 410 -1.22 -28.49 -7.97
N ALA A 411 -1.14 -28.83 -6.68
CA ALA A 411 -0.74 -30.16 -6.24
C ALA A 411 -1.67 -31.28 -6.77
N LYS A 412 -2.99 -31.04 -6.82
CA LYS A 412 -3.96 -31.96 -7.46
C LYS A 412 -3.71 -32.08 -8.96
N ALA A 413 -3.46 -30.96 -9.64
CA ALA A 413 -3.18 -30.95 -11.08
C ALA A 413 -1.86 -31.65 -11.44
N LEU A 414 -0.93 -31.75 -10.50
CA LEU A 414 0.30 -32.55 -10.57
C LEU A 414 0.10 -34.01 -10.13
N GLN A 415 -1.10 -34.39 -9.68
CA GLN A 415 -1.38 -35.72 -9.08
C GLN A 415 -0.51 -36.04 -7.86
N ARG A 416 -0.10 -34.99 -7.12
CA ARG A 416 0.73 -35.08 -5.89
C ARG A 416 -0.08 -34.88 -4.62
N TYR A 417 -1.39 -34.68 -4.74
CA TYR A 417 -2.35 -34.52 -3.65
C TYR A 417 -3.71 -35.08 -4.07
N ASP A 418 -4.29 -35.95 -3.25
CA ASP A 418 -5.59 -36.60 -3.46
C ASP A 418 -6.64 -36.23 -2.41
N GLY A 419 -6.23 -35.58 -1.31
CA GLY A 419 -7.12 -35.13 -0.24
C GLY A 419 -8.08 -34.01 -0.65
N ASP A 420 -9.05 -33.71 0.20
CA ASP A 420 -10.00 -32.62 -0.04
C ASP A 420 -9.41 -31.26 0.30
N ILE A 421 -9.67 -30.27 -0.57
CA ILE A 421 -9.41 -28.88 -0.22
C ILE A 421 -10.55 -28.46 0.73
N PRO A 422 -10.25 -28.03 1.97
CA PRO A 422 -11.30 -27.74 2.95
C PRO A 422 -12.26 -26.67 2.42
N ARG A 423 -13.54 -27.02 2.26
CA ARG A 423 -14.59 -26.09 1.80
C ARG A 423 -14.69 -24.84 2.68
N GLU A 424 -14.41 -25.00 3.97
CA GLU A 424 -14.35 -23.89 4.94
C GLU A 424 -13.34 -22.80 4.55
N TRP A 425 -12.29 -23.12 3.78
CA TRP A 425 -11.33 -22.12 3.33
C TRP A 425 -11.90 -21.21 2.26
N ASP A 426 -12.68 -21.75 1.32
CA ASP A 426 -13.41 -20.94 0.34
C ASP A 426 -14.43 -20.05 1.05
N GLU A 427 -15.18 -20.59 2.02
CA GLU A 427 -16.16 -19.83 2.81
C GLU A 427 -15.48 -18.71 3.62
N LYS A 428 -14.36 -18.99 4.29
CA LYS A 428 -13.56 -17.99 5.00
C LYS A 428 -12.99 -16.93 4.05
N ALA A 429 -12.49 -17.33 2.88
CA ALA A 429 -11.99 -16.39 1.87
C ALA A 429 -13.10 -15.44 1.41
N GLU A 430 -14.29 -15.96 1.08
CA GLU A 430 -15.43 -15.13 0.69
C GLU A 430 -15.88 -14.17 1.80
N ILE A 431 -15.92 -14.63 3.06
CA ILE A 431 -16.21 -13.77 4.21
C ILE A 431 -15.17 -12.64 4.32
N LEU A 432 -13.88 -12.94 4.15
CA LEU A 432 -12.80 -11.94 4.24
C LEU A 432 -12.75 -10.96 3.06
N LYS A 433 -13.30 -11.35 1.90
CA LYS A 433 -13.47 -10.46 0.73
C LYS A 433 -14.72 -9.59 0.81
N SER A 434 -15.68 -9.97 1.64
CA SER A 434 -16.97 -9.28 1.70
C SER A 434 -16.80 -7.79 2.01
N LYS A 435 -17.65 -6.98 1.41
CA LYS A 435 -17.70 -5.55 1.73
C LYS A 435 -18.09 -5.37 3.20
N PRO A 436 -17.66 -4.25 3.83
CA PRO A 436 -18.06 -3.95 5.20
C PRO A 436 -19.58 -4.08 5.36
N GLY A 437 -20.02 -4.74 6.43
CA GLY A 437 -21.44 -4.99 6.66
C GLY A 437 -22.18 -3.76 7.16
N ARG A 438 -23.39 -3.98 7.68
CA ARG A 438 -24.26 -2.90 8.14
C ARG A 438 -23.63 -2.15 9.32
N ILE A 439 -23.75 -0.82 9.31
CA ILE A 439 -23.46 0.02 10.48
C ILE A 439 -24.66 -0.01 11.42
N THR A 440 -24.43 -0.30 12.69
CA THR A 440 -25.42 -0.32 13.77
C THR A 440 -25.11 0.76 14.79
N GLU A 441 -26.06 1.03 15.69
CA GLU A 441 -25.83 1.94 16.80
C GLU A 441 -24.79 1.40 17.79
N SER A 442 -24.10 2.31 18.46
CA SER A 442 -23.13 1.98 19.52
C SER A 442 -23.85 1.37 20.72
N ARG A 443 -23.38 0.21 21.17
CA ARG A 443 -23.90 -0.47 22.36
C ARG A 443 -22.98 -0.26 23.54
N VAL A 444 -23.18 0.85 24.24
CA VAL A 444 -22.44 1.15 25.47
C VAL A 444 -23.10 0.41 26.64
N PRO A 445 -22.36 -0.37 27.45
CA PRO A 445 -22.95 -1.05 28.61
C PRO A 445 -23.56 -0.05 29.62
N GLU A 446 -24.76 -0.33 30.12
CA GLU A 446 -25.40 0.50 31.15
C GLU A 446 -24.67 0.41 32.51
N ARG A 447 -23.92 -0.67 32.73
CA ARG A 447 -23.17 -0.95 33.95
C ARG A 447 -22.22 0.20 34.35
N GLU A 448 -22.11 0.45 35.65
CA GLU A 448 -21.23 1.47 36.25
C GLU A 448 -20.50 0.95 37.52
N SER A 449 -20.23 -0.36 37.55
CA SER A 449 -19.54 -1.02 38.66
C SER A 449 -18.60 -2.13 38.15
N GLY A 450 -17.59 -2.48 38.94
CA GLY A 450 -16.60 -3.50 38.56
C GLY A 450 -15.63 -3.01 37.47
N VAL A 451 -15.14 -3.93 36.65
CA VAL A 451 -14.20 -3.65 35.55
C VAL A 451 -14.62 -4.41 34.30
N PHE A 452 -14.65 -3.75 33.15
CA PHE A 452 -15.06 -4.39 31.90
C PHE A 452 -14.58 -3.63 30.66
N PRO A 453 -14.44 -4.31 29.51
CA PRO A 453 -14.17 -3.64 28.25
C PRO A 453 -15.43 -2.99 27.69
N VAL A 454 -15.25 -1.87 27.01
CA VAL A 454 -16.26 -1.25 26.15
C VAL A 454 -15.77 -1.39 24.71
N PHE A 455 -16.61 -1.98 23.85
CA PHE A 455 -16.33 -2.14 22.43
C PHE A 455 -17.06 -1.05 21.65
N HIS A 456 -16.31 -0.33 20.82
CA HIS A 456 -16.81 0.79 20.00
C HIS A 456 -16.95 0.41 18.52
N CYS A 457 -16.88 -0.89 18.22
CA CYS A 457 -17.15 -1.43 16.90
C CYS A 457 -18.65 -1.29 16.61
N THR A 458 -18.99 -0.61 15.51
CA THR A 458 -20.37 -0.36 15.08
C THR A 458 -20.65 -0.90 13.69
N GLN A 459 -19.70 -1.61 13.08
CA GLN A 459 -19.84 -2.20 11.75
C GLN A 459 -19.39 -3.66 11.78
N GLU A 460 -20.16 -4.53 11.14
CA GLU A 460 -19.78 -5.92 10.93
C GLU A 460 -18.51 -6.00 10.06
N VAL A 461 -17.46 -6.59 10.62
CA VAL A 461 -16.14 -6.79 9.99
C VAL A 461 -15.63 -8.16 10.44
N PRO A 462 -15.08 -9.01 9.56
CA PRO A 462 -14.58 -10.33 9.94
C PRO A 462 -13.34 -10.20 10.85
N CYS A 463 -13.53 -10.28 12.16
CA CYS A 463 -12.51 -9.96 13.16
C CYS A 463 -12.77 -10.63 14.52
N ASN A 464 -11.91 -11.55 14.96
CA ASN A 464 -11.98 -12.20 16.28
C ASN A 464 -10.82 -11.97 17.29
N PRO A 465 -9.78 -11.12 17.08
CA PRO A 465 -8.68 -10.99 18.05
C PRO A 465 -9.08 -10.74 19.51
N CYS A 466 -10.14 -9.96 19.76
CA CYS A 466 -10.58 -9.67 21.13
C CYS A 466 -11.22 -10.87 21.84
N THR A 467 -11.88 -11.77 21.10
CA THR A 467 -12.44 -13.01 21.66
C THR A 467 -11.31 -14.02 21.90
N SER A 468 -10.43 -14.21 20.92
CA SER A 468 -9.33 -15.17 20.97
C SER A 468 -8.32 -14.91 22.08
N VAL A 469 -8.13 -13.66 22.49
CA VAL A 469 -7.16 -13.29 23.54
C VAL A 469 -7.77 -13.30 24.95
N CYS A 470 -9.08 -13.52 25.10
CA CYS A 470 -9.75 -13.43 26.39
C CYS A 470 -9.46 -14.67 27.25
N PRO A 471 -8.71 -14.56 28.36
CA PRO A 471 -8.36 -15.73 29.16
C PRO A 471 -9.55 -16.36 29.88
N GLU A 472 -10.63 -15.60 30.08
CA GLU A 472 -11.85 -16.06 30.76
C GLU A 472 -12.96 -16.46 29.78
N ASN A 473 -12.71 -16.36 28.46
CA ASN A 473 -13.68 -16.67 27.40
C ASN A 473 -15.05 -15.95 27.53
N VAL A 474 -15.05 -14.77 28.16
CA VAL A 474 -16.27 -13.97 28.39
C VAL A 474 -16.56 -12.94 27.30
N ILE A 475 -15.76 -12.91 26.23
CA ILE A 475 -15.99 -12.05 25.06
C ILE A 475 -16.42 -12.96 23.91
N ARG A 476 -17.60 -12.71 23.34
CA ARG A 476 -18.13 -13.43 22.17
C ARG A 476 -18.52 -12.45 21.07
N THR A 477 -18.72 -12.96 19.87
CA THR A 477 -19.30 -12.21 18.75
C THR A 477 -20.77 -12.57 18.59
N GLU A 478 -21.56 -11.62 18.09
CA GLU A 478 -22.98 -11.87 17.82
C GLU A 478 -23.17 -13.08 16.90
N LYS A 479 -24.12 -13.95 17.26
CA LYS A 479 -24.43 -15.21 16.55
C LYS A 479 -23.24 -16.17 16.42
N ASP A 480 -22.18 -15.97 17.22
CA ASP A 480 -20.91 -16.68 17.12
C ASP A 480 -20.27 -16.61 15.71
N LEU A 481 -20.60 -15.56 14.94
CA LEU A 481 -20.03 -15.30 13.62
C LEU A 481 -18.79 -14.41 13.75
N ILE A 482 -17.76 -14.65 12.95
CA ILE A 482 -16.54 -13.81 12.94
C ILE A 482 -16.82 -12.35 12.51
N THR A 483 -17.91 -12.12 11.78
CA THR A 483 -18.39 -10.79 11.37
C THR A 483 -19.25 -10.10 12.42
N GLY A 484 -19.73 -10.83 13.44
CA GLY A 484 -20.60 -10.32 14.48
C GLY A 484 -19.86 -9.35 15.42
N LEU A 485 -20.57 -8.37 15.94
CA LEU A 485 -19.96 -7.40 16.86
C LEU A 485 -19.58 -8.06 18.20
N PRO A 486 -18.44 -7.69 18.81
CA PRO A 486 -18.01 -8.26 20.07
C PRO A 486 -18.84 -7.72 21.25
N TYR A 487 -19.19 -8.60 22.18
CA TYR A 487 -19.86 -8.26 23.44
C TYR A 487 -19.35 -9.12 24.59
N VAL A 488 -19.59 -8.66 25.82
CA VAL A 488 -19.23 -9.40 27.04
C VAL A 488 -20.43 -10.24 27.48
N THR A 489 -20.25 -11.55 27.65
CA THR A 489 -21.30 -12.47 28.09
C THR A 489 -21.52 -12.46 29.59
N ASP A 490 -20.45 -12.28 30.36
CA ASP A 490 -20.49 -12.19 31.83
C ASP A 490 -19.48 -11.15 32.32
N TYR A 491 -20.00 -10.03 32.83
CA TYR A 491 -19.19 -8.93 33.33
C TYR A 491 -18.50 -9.23 34.66
N GLU A 492 -19.02 -10.14 35.49
CA GLU A 492 -18.45 -10.46 36.81
C GLU A 492 -17.14 -11.24 36.70
N GLN A 493 -16.99 -12.03 35.63
CA GLN A 493 -15.78 -12.80 35.38
C GLN A 493 -14.66 -11.98 34.75
N CYS A 494 -14.92 -10.74 34.31
CA CYS A 494 -13.89 -9.91 33.71
C CYS A 494 -12.84 -9.47 34.75
N LYS A 495 -11.59 -9.93 34.58
CA LYS A 495 -10.48 -9.56 35.50
C LYS A 495 -9.78 -8.25 35.14
N GLY A 496 -10.14 -7.61 34.01
CA GLY A 496 -9.50 -6.37 33.56
C GLY A 496 -8.04 -6.53 33.10
N CYS A 497 -7.70 -7.66 32.45
CA CYS A 497 -6.33 -7.97 32.02
C CYS A 497 -5.81 -7.12 30.83
N MET A 498 -6.69 -6.35 30.18
CA MET A 498 -6.41 -5.43 29.05
C MET A 498 -5.94 -6.10 27.75
N ALA A 499 -5.94 -7.44 27.65
CA ALA A 499 -5.46 -8.14 26.45
C ALA A 499 -6.30 -7.81 25.19
N CYS A 500 -7.63 -7.79 25.32
CA CYS A 500 -8.55 -7.42 24.24
C CYS A 500 -8.34 -5.98 23.73
N ILE A 501 -7.81 -5.10 24.58
CA ILE A 501 -7.51 -3.70 24.26
C ILE A 501 -6.21 -3.61 23.46
N ALA A 502 -5.17 -4.31 23.94
CA ALA A 502 -3.85 -4.31 23.34
C ALA A 502 -3.82 -4.98 21.96
N ILE A 503 -4.58 -6.06 21.74
CA ILE A 503 -4.61 -6.78 20.46
C ILE A 503 -5.49 -6.08 19.41
N CYS A 504 -6.41 -5.19 19.81
CA CYS A 504 -7.46 -4.66 18.94
C CYS A 504 -6.90 -4.00 17.66
N PRO A 505 -7.21 -4.52 16.45
CA PRO A 505 -6.76 -3.94 15.19
C PRO A 505 -7.31 -2.53 14.93
N GLY A 506 -8.58 -2.30 15.28
CA GLY A 506 -9.26 -1.02 15.13
C GLY A 506 -8.88 0.02 16.20
N LEU A 507 -8.13 -0.36 17.24
CA LEU A 507 -7.98 0.44 18.47
C LEU A 507 -9.35 0.88 19.05
N ALA A 508 -10.39 0.08 18.83
CA ALA A 508 -11.79 0.40 19.10
C ALA A 508 -12.33 -0.30 20.35
N ALA A 509 -11.44 -0.77 21.23
CA ALA A 509 -11.81 -1.33 22.53
C ALA A 509 -11.13 -0.50 23.62
N THR A 510 -11.85 -0.22 24.71
CA THR A 510 -11.30 0.43 25.91
C THR A 510 -11.66 -0.38 27.15
N LEU A 511 -10.97 -0.16 28.27
CA LEU A 511 -11.32 -0.79 29.55
C LEU A 511 -11.74 0.28 30.54
N VAL A 512 -12.88 0.12 31.21
CA VAL A 512 -13.34 1.00 32.29
C VAL A 512 -13.31 0.24 33.61
N ASP A 513 -12.69 0.81 34.64
CA ASP A 513 -12.51 0.21 35.96
C ASP A 513 -13.03 1.14 37.07
N TYR A 514 -14.20 0.79 37.62
CA TYR A 514 -14.91 1.52 38.68
C TYR A 514 -14.49 1.07 40.09
N ARG A 515 -13.71 -0.01 40.24
CA ARG A 515 -13.49 -0.68 41.54
C ARG A 515 -12.82 0.21 42.60
N LYS A 516 -12.01 1.18 42.16
CA LYS A 516 -11.28 2.08 43.07
C LYS A 516 -11.98 3.41 43.31
N ASP A 517 -12.65 3.92 42.29
CA ASP A 517 -13.30 5.23 42.30
C ASP A 517 -14.47 5.19 41.31
N PRO A 518 -15.72 5.04 41.80
CA PRO A 518 -16.89 4.95 40.94
C PRO A 518 -17.24 6.26 40.22
N GLU A 519 -16.89 7.41 40.79
CA GLU A 519 -17.21 8.73 40.22
C GLU A 519 -16.16 9.17 39.20
N GLN A 520 -14.90 8.76 39.42
CA GLN A 520 -13.80 8.93 38.46
C GLN A 520 -13.13 7.59 38.10
N PRO A 521 -13.83 6.72 37.35
CA PRO A 521 -13.29 5.43 36.95
C PRO A 521 -12.01 5.59 36.13
N MET A 522 -11.15 4.58 36.22
CA MET A 522 -9.94 4.52 35.40
C MET A 522 -10.32 4.00 34.01
N VAL A 523 -9.99 4.75 32.96
CA VAL A 523 -10.17 4.34 31.57
C VAL A 523 -8.82 4.02 30.94
N THR A 524 -8.72 2.86 30.30
CA THR A 524 -7.53 2.42 29.57
C THR A 524 -7.77 2.50 28.06
N LEU A 525 -6.99 3.34 27.38
CA LEU A 525 -7.05 3.64 25.95
C LEU A 525 -5.87 2.99 25.20
N PRO A 526 -6.09 2.31 24.06
CA PRO A 526 -5.00 1.85 23.20
C PRO A 526 -4.37 3.01 22.43
N TYR A 527 -3.04 3.04 22.32
CA TYR A 527 -2.32 4.13 21.66
C TYR A 527 -1.07 3.64 20.92
N GLU A 528 -0.89 4.09 19.67
CA GLU A 528 0.14 3.58 18.75
C GLU A 528 0.87 4.71 17.97
N ILE A 529 0.85 5.96 18.47
CA ILE A 529 1.37 7.13 17.73
C ILE A 529 2.64 7.73 18.38
N ARG A 530 2.58 8.88 19.05
CA ARG A 530 3.76 9.59 19.56
C ARG A 530 4.01 9.19 21.02
N ARG A 531 4.92 8.24 21.25
CA ARG A 531 5.27 7.76 22.60
C ARG A 531 5.69 8.89 23.54
N ASP A 532 6.31 9.94 23.01
CA ASP A 532 6.72 11.14 23.73
C ASP A 532 5.56 12.02 24.22
N LYS A 533 4.34 11.81 23.71
CA LYS A 533 3.15 12.63 23.98
C LYS A 533 2.19 12.06 25.05
N VAL A 534 2.50 10.89 25.61
CA VAL A 534 1.61 10.20 26.55
C VAL A 534 2.31 9.84 27.87
N ARG A 535 3.23 10.66 28.39
CA ARG A 535 3.96 10.35 29.64
C ARG A 535 3.09 10.57 30.88
N LYS A 536 3.40 9.87 32.00
CA LYS A 536 2.70 10.09 33.28
C LYS A 536 2.71 11.59 33.65
N GLY A 537 1.55 12.12 34.01
CA GLY A 537 1.31 13.54 34.33
C GLY A 537 1.03 14.43 33.12
N GLN A 538 1.27 13.96 31.89
CA GLN A 538 1.01 14.74 30.68
C GLN A 538 -0.50 14.84 30.43
N LEU A 539 -0.98 16.05 30.13
CA LEU A 539 -2.37 16.26 29.73
C LEU A 539 -2.58 15.78 28.29
N VAL A 540 -3.49 14.82 28.11
CA VAL A 540 -3.93 14.31 26.81
C VAL A 540 -5.37 14.71 26.56
N LEU A 541 -5.69 15.03 25.31
CA LEU A 541 -7.03 15.34 24.87
C LEU A 541 -7.73 14.05 24.45
N VAL A 542 -8.74 13.63 25.19
CA VAL A 542 -9.46 12.37 24.97
C VAL A 542 -10.68 12.63 24.09
N THR A 543 -10.97 11.71 23.17
CA THR A 543 -12.09 11.80 22.23
C THR A 543 -13.04 10.63 22.35
N ASP A 544 -14.29 10.83 21.91
CA ASP A 544 -15.22 9.75 21.62
C ASP A 544 -15.02 9.17 20.21
N VAL A 545 -15.93 8.29 19.78
CA VAL A 545 -15.86 7.58 18.49
C VAL A 545 -15.90 8.52 17.28
N ASP A 546 -16.61 9.65 17.40
CA ASP A 546 -16.76 10.66 16.34
C ASP A 546 -15.65 11.72 16.40
N GLY A 547 -14.66 11.53 17.27
CA GLY A 547 -13.55 12.47 17.45
C GLY A 547 -13.93 13.72 18.25
N ALA A 548 -15.12 13.78 18.84
CA ALA A 548 -15.52 14.90 19.68
C ALA A 548 -14.71 14.89 20.98
N TRP A 549 -14.29 16.07 21.43
CA TRP A 549 -13.45 16.21 22.60
C TRP A 549 -14.27 15.96 23.87
N LEU A 550 -13.86 14.99 24.67
CA LEU A 550 -14.46 14.71 25.97
C LEU A 550 -13.81 15.52 27.10
N GLY A 551 -12.55 15.92 26.92
CA GLY A 551 -11.80 16.73 27.87
C GLY A 551 -10.30 16.48 27.83
N ARG A 552 -9.56 17.27 28.61
CA ARG A 552 -8.12 17.07 28.83
C ARG A 552 -7.90 16.38 30.16
N TYR A 553 -7.20 15.25 30.14
CA TYR A 553 -6.99 14.42 31.32
C TYR A 553 -5.49 14.14 31.51
N PRO A 554 -4.98 14.17 32.75
CA PRO A 554 -3.60 13.78 33.01
C PRO A 554 -3.46 12.25 32.86
N VAL A 555 -2.39 11.82 32.18
CA VAL A 555 -2.05 10.40 32.10
C VAL A 555 -1.61 9.90 33.48
N GLU A 556 -2.33 8.93 34.03
CA GLU A 556 -2.02 8.30 35.31
C GLU A 556 -0.91 7.25 35.17
N ARG A 557 -1.01 6.45 34.10
CA ARG A 557 -0.09 5.34 33.85
C ARG A 557 -0.02 5.03 32.36
N VAL A 558 1.15 4.58 31.93
CA VAL A 558 1.35 3.99 30.60
C VAL A 558 1.85 2.57 30.80
N ILE A 559 1.17 1.61 30.19
CA ILE A 559 1.55 0.20 30.23
C ILE A 559 1.97 -0.20 28.81
N ALA A 560 3.09 -0.92 28.70
CA ALA A 560 3.57 -1.46 27.44
C ALA A 560 3.98 -2.92 27.65
N ASN A 561 3.41 -3.83 26.88
CA ASN A 561 3.82 -5.23 26.88
C ASN A 561 4.58 -5.54 25.58
N LYS A 562 5.90 -5.30 25.60
CA LYS A 562 6.77 -5.50 24.43
C LYS A 562 6.79 -6.95 23.93
N LYS A 563 6.46 -7.93 24.77
CA LYS A 563 6.50 -9.36 24.39
C LYS A 563 5.22 -9.83 23.69
N LYS A 564 4.04 -9.40 24.18
CA LYS A 564 2.75 -9.88 23.63
C LYS A 564 2.17 -8.97 22.55
N HIS A 565 2.28 -7.65 22.72
CA HIS A 565 1.67 -6.68 21.81
C HIS A 565 2.65 -5.52 21.57
N PRO A 566 3.76 -5.77 20.84
CA PRO A 566 4.73 -4.74 20.52
C PRO A 566 4.07 -3.55 19.79
N GLY A 567 4.60 -2.36 20.04
CA GLY A 567 4.07 -1.12 19.45
C GLY A 567 2.82 -0.53 20.11
N THR A 568 2.00 -1.33 20.83
CA THR A 568 0.76 -0.83 21.45
C THR A 568 0.99 -0.39 22.89
N LEU A 569 0.72 0.89 23.18
CA LEU A 569 0.66 1.43 24.54
C LEU A 569 -0.77 1.37 25.06
N LEU A 570 -0.90 1.13 26.36
CA LEU A 570 -2.16 1.24 27.10
C LEU A 570 -2.05 2.45 28.02
N VAL A 571 -2.75 3.51 27.67
CA VAL A 571 -2.73 4.80 28.38
C VAL A 571 -3.91 4.85 29.34
N GLN A 572 -3.64 5.00 30.63
CA GLN A 572 -4.65 5.06 31.67
C GLN A 572 -4.87 6.50 32.11
N VAL A 573 -6.14 6.90 32.16
CA VAL A 573 -6.61 8.24 32.54
C VAL A 573 -7.81 8.10 33.47
N ARG A 574 -7.94 9.00 34.45
CA ARG A 574 -9.16 9.14 35.24
C ARG A 574 -10.04 10.22 34.62
N MET A 575 -11.33 9.94 34.54
CA MET A 575 -12.31 10.87 34.00
C MET A 575 -13.67 10.64 34.64
N ALA A 576 -14.55 11.65 34.53
CA ALA A 576 -15.89 11.60 35.10
C ALA A 576 -16.71 10.45 34.52
N ARG A 577 -17.52 9.81 35.38
CA ARG A 577 -18.33 8.62 35.05
C ARG A 577 -19.20 8.80 33.80
N GLU A 578 -19.70 10.00 33.53
CA GLU A 578 -20.63 10.33 32.44
C GLU A 578 -19.97 10.22 31.06
N VAL A 579 -18.65 10.41 30.99
CA VAL A 579 -17.88 10.36 29.73
C VAL A 579 -16.97 9.14 29.64
N ALA A 580 -16.73 8.44 30.75
CA ALA A 580 -15.80 7.31 30.84
C ALA A 580 -16.06 6.21 29.80
N LYS A 581 -17.32 5.83 29.62
CA LYS A 581 -17.70 4.78 28.67
C LYS A 581 -17.70 5.23 27.22
N ARG A 582 -17.64 6.54 26.95
CA ARG A 582 -17.55 7.12 25.59
C ARG A 582 -16.12 7.33 25.12
N ALA A 583 -15.14 7.33 26.02
CA ALA A 583 -13.75 7.56 25.68
C ALA A 583 -13.16 6.40 24.86
N VAL A 584 -12.55 6.75 23.71
CA VAL A 584 -11.99 5.77 22.77
C VAL A 584 -10.61 6.18 22.23
N GLY A 585 -10.39 7.48 22.05
CA GLY A 585 -9.21 8.00 21.34
C GLY A 585 -8.41 9.02 22.14
N ILE A 586 -7.20 9.29 21.66
CA ILE A 586 -6.38 10.42 22.10
C ILE A 586 -6.08 11.24 20.86
N TRP A 587 -6.53 12.49 20.85
CA TRP A 587 -6.29 13.44 19.76
C TRP A 587 -4.79 13.76 19.65
N VAL A 588 -4.23 13.74 18.44
CA VAL A 588 -2.78 13.94 18.22
C VAL A 588 -2.42 15.09 17.27
N GLN A 589 -3.36 15.57 16.46
CA GLN A 589 -3.07 16.67 15.52
C GLN A 589 -3.14 18.03 16.23
N GLU A 590 -2.01 18.73 16.42
CA GLU A 590 -1.97 19.94 17.27
C GLU A 590 -2.84 21.11 16.75
N LYS A 591 -3.04 21.21 15.43
CA LYS A 591 -3.90 22.22 14.79
C LYS A 591 -4.56 21.64 13.54
N GLN A 592 -5.86 21.86 13.38
CA GLN A 592 -6.54 21.57 12.13
C GLN A 592 -6.18 22.65 11.10
N THR A 593 -5.73 22.25 9.91
CA THR A 593 -5.44 23.20 8.83
C THR A 593 -6.76 23.62 8.18
N ASP A 594 -7.12 24.89 8.34
CA ASP A 594 -8.29 25.48 7.67
C ASP A 594 -7.98 25.71 6.17
N PRO A 595 -8.99 25.57 5.30
CA PRO A 595 -8.81 25.92 3.89
C PRO A 595 -8.60 27.43 3.72
N SER A 596 -7.79 27.79 2.72
CA SER A 596 -7.64 29.17 2.26
C SER A 596 -8.98 29.72 1.76
N LYS A 597 -9.26 30.99 2.07
CA LYS A 597 -10.39 31.74 1.49
C LYS A 597 -10.12 32.20 0.05
N ILE A 598 -8.85 32.17 -0.37
CA ILE A 598 -8.45 32.52 -1.73
C ILE A 598 -8.63 31.27 -2.57
N TYR A 599 -9.60 31.31 -3.47
CA TYR A 599 -9.75 30.33 -4.52
C TYR A 599 -8.73 30.66 -5.61
N GLU A 600 -7.75 29.78 -5.82
CA GLU A 600 -6.95 29.80 -7.03
C GLU A 600 -7.76 29.14 -8.14
N GLN A 601 -8.07 29.91 -9.19
CA GLN A 601 -8.81 29.38 -10.33
C GLN A 601 -8.03 28.19 -10.90
N GLY A 602 -8.66 27.00 -10.87
CA GLY A 602 -8.04 25.77 -11.32
C GLY A 602 -7.73 25.80 -12.82
N ALA A 603 -6.68 25.07 -13.22
CA ALA A 603 -6.44 24.78 -14.62
C ALA A 603 -7.61 23.98 -15.23
N LEU A 604 -7.77 24.04 -16.55
CA LEU A 604 -8.91 23.43 -17.23
C LEU A 604 -8.81 21.90 -17.13
N PRO A 605 -9.94 21.18 -17.04
CA PRO A 605 -9.93 19.71 -17.04
C PRO A 605 -9.20 19.10 -18.25
N ASP A 606 -9.21 19.81 -19.39
CA ASP A 606 -8.50 19.39 -20.60
C ASP A 606 -6.97 19.44 -20.45
N ASP A 607 -6.43 20.24 -19.53
CA ASP A 607 -4.99 20.36 -19.26
C ASP A 607 -4.46 19.17 -18.44
N ALA A 608 -5.35 18.33 -17.89
CA ALA A 608 -4.96 17.20 -17.06
C ALA A 608 -4.10 16.19 -17.84
N VAL A 609 -2.91 15.87 -17.33
CA VAL A 609 -2.01 14.91 -17.98
C VAL A 609 -2.50 13.48 -17.75
N ILE A 610 -2.83 12.80 -18.84
CA ILE A 610 -3.27 11.40 -18.84
C ILE A 610 -2.08 10.46 -19.02
N CYS A 611 -1.28 10.66 -20.08
CA CYS A 611 -0.08 9.87 -20.31
C CYS A 611 1.15 10.60 -19.77
N ARG A 612 1.57 10.30 -18.54
CA ARG A 612 2.72 10.95 -17.88
C ARG A 612 4.03 10.83 -18.65
N CYS A 613 4.28 9.68 -19.26
CA CYS A 613 5.52 9.42 -19.99
C CYS A 613 5.62 10.18 -21.31
N GLU A 614 4.48 10.57 -21.88
CA GLU A 614 4.40 11.21 -23.20
C GLU A 614 3.72 12.59 -23.13
N ARG A 615 3.44 13.10 -21.92
CA ARG A 615 2.69 14.34 -21.65
C ARG A 615 1.45 14.54 -22.52
N VAL A 616 0.68 13.47 -22.71
CA VAL A 616 -0.61 13.57 -23.42
C VAL A 616 -1.69 13.98 -22.44
N THR A 617 -2.38 15.06 -22.77
CA THR A 617 -3.46 15.67 -21.98
C THR A 617 -4.82 15.03 -22.24
N ALA A 618 -5.79 15.33 -21.37
CA ALA A 618 -7.17 14.89 -21.55
C ALA A 618 -7.80 15.52 -22.80
N GLY A 619 -7.53 16.81 -23.06
CA GLY A 619 -8.04 17.53 -24.22
C GLY A 619 -7.58 16.91 -25.56
N GLU A 620 -6.31 16.50 -25.67
CA GLU A 620 -5.80 15.81 -26.85
C GLU A 620 -6.52 14.48 -27.12
N ILE A 621 -6.82 13.72 -26.06
CA ILE A 621 -7.53 12.44 -26.19
C ILE A 621 -9.01 12.67 -26.55
N ARG A 622 -9.69 13.59 -25.86
CA ARG A 622 -11.09 13.96 -26.17
C ARG A 622 -11.24 14.44 -27.61
N SER A 623 -10.31 15.29 -28.07
CA SER A 623 -10.29 15.75 -29.46
C SER A 623 -10.21 14.59 -30.45
N ALA A 624 -9.31 13.62 -30.22
CA ALA A 624 -9.21 12.44 -31.09
C ALA A 624 -10.50 11.59 -31.07
N ILE A 625 -11.12 11.39 -29.91
CA ILE A 625 -12.37 10.63 -29.76
C ILE A 625 -13.52 11.32 -30.49
N ARG A 626 -13.68 12.64 -30.34
CA ARG A 626 -14.69 13.44 -31.05
C ARG A 626 -14.51 13.40 -32.57
N ASN A 627 -13.29 13.17 -33.05
CA ASN A 627 -12.97 12.93 -34.46
C ASN A 627 -13.18 11.47 -34.91
N GLY A 628 -13.81 10.64 -34.08
CA GLY A 628 -14.24 9.28 -34.44
C GLY A 628 -13.28 8.15 -34.03
N VAL A 629 -12.20 8.44 -33.32
CA VAL A 629 -11.27 7.40 -32.86
C VAL A 629 -11.94 6.55 -31.77
N LYS A 630 -11.96 5.23 -31.95
CA LYS A 630 -12.43 4.22 -30.97
C LYS A 630 -11.41 3.10 -30.72
N ASP A 631 -10.18 3.26 -31.19
CA ASP A 631 -9.10 2.26 -31.09
C ASP A 631 -7.90 2.84 -30.33
N MET A 632 -7.49 2.16 -29.27
CA MET A 632 -6.31 2.52 -28.46
C MET A 632 -5.01 2.58 -29.29
N ASN A 633 -4.88 1.79 -30.35
CA ASN A 633 -3.72 1.78 -31.23
C ASN A 633 -3.73 2.97 -32.19
N GLN A 634 -4.92 3.44 -32.61
CA GLN A 634 -5.05 4.70 -33.35
C GLN A 634 -4.70 5.90 -32.47
N LEU A 635 -5.17 5.94 -31.21
CA LEU A 635 -4.77 6.98 -30.25
C LEU A 635 -3.25 7.04 -30.09
N LYS A 636 -2.59 5.90 -29.90
CA LYS A 636 -1.12 5.81 -29.85
C LYS A 636 -0.46 6.40 -31.10
N ALA A 637 -0.95 6.04 -32.29
CA ALA A 637 -0.38 6.54 -33.53
C ALA A 637 -0.51 8.06 -33.68
N LEU A 638 -1.64 8.63 -33.21
CA LEU A 638 -1.95 10.06 -33.34
C LEU A 638 -1.21 10.93 -32.31
N ASN A 639 -1.24 10.55 -31.03
CA ASN A 639 -0.75 11.41 -29.94
C ASN A 639 0.25 10.72 -29.01
N ARG A 640 0.65 9.48 -29.30
CA ARG A 640 1.58 8.66 -28.49
C ARG A 640 1.04 8.25 -27.12
N ALA A 641 -0.25 8.42 -26.84
CA ALA A 641 -0.85 8.02 -25.57
C ALA A 641 -0.59 6.54 -25.29
N GLY A 642 0.24 6.28 -24.28
CA GLY A 642 0.56 4.93 -23.85
C GLY A 642 1.78 4.28 -24.48
N MET A 643 2.57 5.03 -25.25
CA MET A 643 3.83 4.56 -25.85
C MET A 643 5.05 4.69 -24.93
N GLY A 644 4.91 5.35 -23.78
CA GLY A 644 6.03 5.53 -22.86
C GLY A 644 6.43 4.28 -22.10
N ALA A 645 7.54 4.39 -21.37
CA ALA A 645 8.21 3.32 -20.62
C ALA A 645 7.34 2.48 -19.67
N CYS A 646 6.24 3.05 -19.15
CA CYS A 646 5.30 2.28 -18.33
C CYS A 646 4.45 1.29 -19.13
N GLY A 647 4.53 1.28 -20.47
CA GLY A 647 3.72 0.43 -21.34
C GLY A 647 2.23 0.64 -21.10
N SER A 648 1.78 1.89 -20.95
CA SER A 648 0.39 2.32 -20.70
C SER A 648 -0.32 1.75 -19.45
N LYS A 649 0.41 1.10 -18.53
CA LYS A 649 -0.12 0.55 -17.28
C LYS A 649 -0.85 1.59 -16.42
N THR A 650 -0.41 2.84 -16.46
CA THR A 650 -1.00 3.94 -15.70
C THR A 650 -2.14 4.64 -16.45
N CYS A 651 -1.94 4.94 -17.73
CA CYS A 651 -2.88 5.78 -18.47
C CYS A 651 -4.06 5.01 -19.10
N ARG A 652 -3.96 3.68 -19.30
CA ARG A 652 -5.05 2.89 -19.91
C ARG A 652 -6.39 3.06 -19.19
N PRO A 653 -6.50 2.89 -17.86
CA PRO A 653 -7.78 3.07 -17.16
C PRO A 653 -8.33 4.51 -17.28
N MET A 654 -7.45 5.51 -17.28
CA MET A 654 -7.86 6.92 -17.43
C MET A 654 -8.35 7.22 -18.85
N ILE A 655 -7.72 6.65 -19.89
CA ILE A 655 -8.16 6.79 -21.28
C ILE A 655 -9.52 6.12 -21.49
N TRP A 656 -9.72 4.92 -20.95
CA TRP A 656 -11.01 4.22 -20.98
C TRP A 656 -12.12 5.03 -20.32
N ARG A 657 -11.83 5.69 -19.21
CA ARG A 657 -12.77 6.62 -18.59
C ARG A 657 -13.11 7.80 -19.50
N ILE A 658 -12.15 8.36 -20.23
CA ILE A 658 -12.42 9.46 -21.17
C ILE A 658 -13.33 9.01 -22.32
N PHE A 659 -13.16 7.80 -22.86
CA PHE A 659 -14.11 7.24 -23.84
C PHE A 659 -15.54 7.24 -23.30
N GLN A 660 -15.72 6.77 -22.07
CA GLN A 660 -17.02 6.75 -21.41
C GLN A 660 -17.58 8.17 -21.18
N GLU A 661 -16.74 9.12 -20.74
CA GLU A 661 -17.12 10.53 -20.54
C GLU A 661 -17.56 11.21 -21.84
N GLU A 662 -16.96 10.83 -22.98
CA GLU A 662 -17.34 11.30 -24.32
C GLU A 662 -18.53 10.52 -24.92
N GLY A 663 -19.19 9.67 -24.13
CA GLY A 663 -20.40 8.94 -24.53
C GLY A 663 -20.15 7.75 -25.47
N VAL A 664 -18.92 7.26 -25.55
CA VAL A 664 -18.57 6.07 -26.35
C VAL A 664 -18.91 4.80 -25.56
N ASP A 665 -19.64 3.89 -26.18
CA ASP A 665 -19.83 2.54 -25.63
C ASP A 665 -18.49 1.81 -25.58
N LEU A 666 -18.10 1.39 -24.37
CA LEU A 666 -16.84 0.67 -24.13
C LEU A 666 -16.77 -0.67 -24.87
N GLY A 667 -17.91 -1.27 -25.23
CA GLY A 667 -17.96 -2.48 -26.06
C GLY A 667 -17.45 -2.27 -27.49
N GLU A 668 -17.47 -1.03 -27.98
CA GLU A 668 -16.96 -0.66 -29.31
C GLU A 668 -15.48 -0.25 -29.28
N VAL A 669 -14.91 -0.06 -28.09
CA VAL A 669 -13.53 0.39 -27.93
C VAL A 669 -12.58 -0.79 -28.15
N THR A 670 -11.74 -0.68 -29.17
CA THR A 670 -10.69 -1.67 -29.42
C THR A 670 -9.49 -1.37 -28.51
N ASP A 671 -9.13 -2.36 -27.68
CA ASP A 671 -7.99 -2.21 -26.78
C ASP A 671 -6.64 -2.43 -27.48
N ARG A 672 -5.57 -2.14 -26.75
CA ARG A 672 -4.21 -2.41 -27.19
C ARG A 672 -3.88 -3.90 -27.21
N VAL A 673 -2.88 -4.25 -28.02
CA VAL A 673 -2.20 -5.54 -27.92
C VAL A 673 -1.11 -5.48 -26.85
N ASP A 674 -1.19 -6.33 -25.83
CA ASP A 674 -0.09 -6.52 -24.88
C ASP A 674 1.03 -7.34 -25.52
N ARG A 675 2.26 -6.80 -25.50
CA ARG A 675 3.47 -7.43 -26.05
C ARG A 675 4.50 -7.62 -24.93
N PRO A 676 5.16 -8.78 -24.82
CA PRO A 676 6.40 -8.89 -24.07
C PRO A 676 7.45 -7.92 -24.66
N LEU A 677 8.33 -7.32 -23.86
CA LEU A 677 8.49 -7.48 -22.41
C LEU A 677 7.49 -6.62 -21.61
N PHE A 678 7.04 -7.14 -20.45
CA PHE A 678 6.14 -6.41 -19.56
C PHE A 678 6.85 -5.39 -18.67
N VAL A 679 8.17 -5.47 -18.57
CA VAL A 679 9.02 -4.50 -17.88
C VAL A 679 10.23 -4.20 -18.75
N GLU A 680 10.83 -3.03 -18.55
CA GLU A 680 12.06 -2.63 -19.23
C GLU A 680 13.23 -3.48 -18.74
N VAL A 681 14.06 -3.95 -19.66
CA VAL A 681 15.25 -4.78 -19.38
C VAL A 681 16.39 -4.29 -20.26
N PRO A 682 17.60 -4.07 -19.72
CA PRO A 682 18.79 -3.80 -20.51
C PRO A 682 19.05 -4.92 -21.54
N LEU A 683 19.34 -4.55 -22.81
CA LEU A 683 19.60 -5.55 -23.87
C LEU A 683 20.73 -6.52 -23.52
N GLY A 684 21.80 -6.02 -22.87
CA GLY A 684 22.94 -6.85 -22.49
C GLY A 684 22.58 -8.04 -21.60
N ILE A 685 21.57 -7.89 -20.74
CA ILE A 685 21.09 -8.99 -19.89
C ILE A 685 20.49 -10.12 -20.75
N LEU A 686 19.76 -9.78 -21.82
CA LEU A 686 19.18 -10.75 -22.75
C LEU A 686 20.25 -11.44 -23.62
N ALA A 687 21.38 -10.78 -23.85
CA ALA A 687 22.54 -11.33 -24.57
C ALA A 687 23.41 -12.28 -23.71
N GLY A 688 23.02 -12.53 -22.45
CA GLY A 688 23.76 -13.43 -21.56
C GLY A 688 25.02 -12.81 -20.95
N ILE A 689 25.18 -11.49 -21.04
CA ILE A 689 26.29 -10.77 -20.42
C ILE A 689 26.08 -10.73 -18.91
N ARG A 690 27.09 -11.16 -18.14
CA ARG A 690 27.09 -10.99 -16.68
C ARG A 690 27.81 -9.70 -16.32
N ARG A 691 27.19 -8.86 -15.48
CA ARG A 691 27.88 -7.69 -14.90
C ARG A 691 29.03 -8.18 -14.03
N GLY A 692 30.27 -7.88 -14.45
CA GLY A 692 31.52 -8.38 -13.85
C GLY A 692 32.47 -9.04 -14.85
N ASP A 693 31.98 -9.42 -16.03
CA ASP A 693 32.81 -10.00 -17.12
C ASP A 693 33.42 -8.95 -18.06
N THR A 694 33.28 -7.65 -17.74
CA THR A 694 33.82 -6.54 -18.55
C THR A 694 35.19 -6.04 -18.09
N ASP A 695 35.79 -6.65 -17.08
CA ASP A 695 37.24 -6.55 -16.82
C ASP A 695 37.92 -7.82 -17.38
N ALA A 696 38.07 -7.86 -18.70
CA ALA A 696 38.91 -8.83 -19.41
C ALA A 696 40.07 -8.12 -20.09
#